data_AF-A0AAD3HA00-F1
#
_entry.id   AF-A0AAD3HA00-F1
#
_cell.length_a   1.000
_cell.length_b   1.000
_cell.length_c   1.000
_cell.angle_alpha   90.00
_cell.angle_beta   90.00
_cell.angle_gamma   90.00
#
_symmetry.space_group_name_H-M   'P 1'
#
loop_
_entity.id
_entity.type
_entity.pdbx_description
1 polymer ?
#
loop_
_entity_poly.entity_id
_entity_poly.type
_entity_poly.pdbx_seq_one_letter_code
_entity_poly.pdbx_strand_id
1 'polypeptide(L)'
;MNTIENDEMMQSATAYLNQDDSKSVTFAPPFREGKIHNDSSEIPPVFYSGSHDHGSTLPHNDSVSTWPSITKTHLIPKYNHIFTLFAALLLSTALAFLSALDAAVNCTRGLNVWSWEDFLPWLSREEDTLNDYYNYDGGRQLEENEMYYYNNYGDEGNYYDANQAEQCRDLFISATIPIYPIVILLSYICCRWTIDNNELKKQKDDQSSIPDNIYFSGELDRDRKRYEEFKEHVEHQSSHLTSCIKLCFLSLVCAMLCSYSKILIADESNAPRVDVDSQDLFKLRFQSLGALNYIGEVGQNANLYYSSWCSLAVSIALVYELGRITYKHFHVTKNLRHELDRITKYQFTQTNAVETVMTWSKSQQQVIKVKRSSWHEILYKLRHRTGLWLILLITSILIYTSSQRVWKNDIYPTALENGQIEEDGSVCSIVHGYISLKSRDDYGLIHPSKCERTRAAIATGIFCVCLSLFALLAHFIMSRKVTAQIKSSSKLLNDRETYRELLRKRRKFVPLHLEAMLSCVISFVLAINAIFCTAVEGPASRVGDLYYSSWIAFVCSMKLVLSCIKDIFEEDEEDIGVSGEEKDFVPREVTAKPPNQKFSRHGMARDFSLHTNFQVKEEVSMRLVMLSPTQSSDGDEDGTIGSYIGGMPIPEKNGLHQMFEERMVVEEEASRAKRVERWASGAIFSFVYLISVIDAAFHASYGKLDVAQLYMVICPAVFMTLCTMMFVLCLNKKTYEIVDRFSVGGIVAAFLLFIWMGNLVLTLHYESSWAVNDIGEIEMASMYYFTWLTIFNAGLLLSSYVKRLFPSKSKPLMVVLWAAVVKVCFVMFGSCCDILLTVKDSCQAAEHGDDTATFCERTIAGTIISSIGMALGSLAALVRFFHPNPRGTLQKAEAIMATFMAVLFAFSLALITGIGGPGKSVGDLYYGSWLAFLATLVVAMNLINEVRNSDDRELDILGSVGTFMDESKTMATPYSVI
;
A
#
# COMPACT_ATOMS: atom_id res chain seq x y z
N MET A 1 -26.37 62.34 -2.20
CA MET A 1 -27.00 62.73 -3.48
C MET A 1 -26.72 61.61 -4.48
N ASN A 2 -27.60 60.72 -4.88
CA ASN A 2 -28.99 60.46 -4.55
C ASN A 2 -29.18 58.94 -4.47
N THR A 3 -29.88 58.54 -3.41
CA THR A 3 -30.69 57.32 -3.26
C THR A 3 -31.74 57.21 -4.37
N ILE A 4 -32.03 55.98 -4.81
CA ILE A 4 -33.38 55.45 -5.16
C ILE A 4 -33.27 53.92 -5.31
N GLU A 5 -34.01 53.25 -4.41
CA GLU A 5 -34.84 52.03 -4.54
C GLU A 5 -34.29 50.77 -5.23
N ASN A 6 -34.25 49.68 -4.44
CA ASN A 6 -35.12 48.52 -4.69
C ASN A 6 -35.32 47.76 -3.36
N ASP A 7 -36.34 48.21 -2.62
CA ASP A 7 -37.07 47.43 -1.63
C ASP A 7 -38.02 46.49 -2.39
N GLU A 8 -37.60 45.25 -2.66
CA GLU A 8 -38.50 44.18 -3.11
C GLU A 8 -37.87 42.79 -2.92
N MET A 9 -37.46 42.44 -1.69
CA MET A 9 -37.09 41.05 -1.38
C MET A 9 -37.19 40.69 0.10
N MET A 10 -38.16 41.28 0.82
CA MET A 10 -38.38 41.00 2.24
C MET A 10 -39.88 40.94 2.57
N GLN A 11 -40.63 40.05 1.90
CA GLN A 11 -42.04 39.79 2.25
C GLN A 11 -42.57 38.40 1.82
N SER A 12 -41.72 37.37 1.77
CA SER A 12 -42.16 35.97 1.52
C SER A 12 -41.51 34.96 2.50
N ALA A 13 -41.50 35.28 3.80
CA ALA A 13 -41.03 34.36 4.84
C ALA A 13 -41.85 34.47 6.15
N THR A 14 -43.11 34.91 6.07
CA THR A 14 -43.95 35.12 7.27
C THR A 14 -45.40 34.69 7.04
N ALA A 15 -45.59 33.50 6.46
CA ALA A 15 -46.93 32.92 6.28
C ALA A 15 -46.95 31.37 6.26
N TYR A 16 -46.10 30.68 7.02
CA TYR A 16 -46.17 29.21 7.17
C TYR A 16 -45.91 28.70 8.60
N LEU A 17 -46.22 29.53 9.60
CA LEU A 17 -46.26 29.12 11.01
C LEU A 17 -47.58 29.63 11.59
N ASN A 18 -48.65 28.85 11.39
CA ASN A 18 -49.84 28.79 12.25
C ASN A 18 -50.88 27.85 11.63
N GLN A 19 -50.75 26.54 11.87
CA GLN A 19 -51.93 25.71 12.12
C GLN A 19 -51.52 24.44 12.87
N ASP A 20 -52.03 24.37 14.10
CA ASP A 20 -52.04 23.21 14.98
C ASP A 20 -52.67 21.99 14.31
N ASP A 21 -52.13 20.80 14.57
CA ASP A 21 -52.98 19.72 15.04
C ASP A 21 -52.24 18.78 16.01
N SER A 22 -52.84 18.66 17.18
CA SER A 22 -52.39 17.95 18.36
C SER A 22 -52.42 16.44 18.19
N LYS A 23 -51.27 15.76 18.36
CA LYS A 23 -51.21 14.37 18.87
C LYS A 23 -50.12 14.24 19.91
N SER A 24 -50.51 14.44 21.17
CA SER A 24 -49.73 14.10 22.35
C SER A 24 -49.59 12.57 22.47
N VAL A 25 -48.38 12.04 22.28
CA VAL A 25 -48.05 10.67 22.67
C VAL A 25 -47.26 10.73 23.97
N THR A 26 -47.96 10.43 25.06
CA THR A 26 -47.43 10.13 26.39
C THR A 26 -46.54 8.88 26.34
N PHE A 27 -45.28 9.01 26.74
CA PHE A 27 -44.45 7.87 27.16
C PHE A 27 -44.28 7.90 28.68
N ALA A 28 -44.91 6.94 29.34
CA ALA A 28 -44.59 6.50 30.70
C ALA A 28 -43.96 5.08 30.62
N PRO A 29 -43.08 4.70 31.57
CA PRO A 29 -42.22 3.53 31.47
C PRO A 29 -42.94 2.23 31.88
N PRO A 30 -42.32 1.07 31.63
CA PRO A 30 -42.06 0.23 32.79
C PRO A 30 -40.69 -0.48 32.79
N PHE A 31 -40.03 -0.37 33.94
CA PHE A 31 -39.20 -1.42 34.51
C PHE A 31 -40.04 -2.71 34.66
N ARG A 32 -39.47 -3.86 34.26
CA ARG A 32 -39.92 -5.16 34.76
C ARG A 32 -38.72 -6.02 35.10
N GLU A 33 -38.59 -6.30 36.39
CA GLU A 33 -37.65 -7.23 36.99
C GLU A 33 -37.91 -8.66 36.50
N GLY A 34 -36.90 -9.26 35.87
CA GLY A 34 -36.82 -10.70 35.65
C GLY A 34 -35.96 -11.34 36.74
N LYS A 35 -36.61 -11.99 37.71
CA LYS A 35 -36.00 -13.00 38.59
C LYS A 35 -35.40 -14.11 37.73
N ILE A 36 -34.11 -14.39 37.89
CA ILE A 36 -33.51 -15.67 37.49
C ILE A 36 -32.89 -16.31 38.73
N HIS A 37 -33.24 -17.57 38.91
CA HIS A 37 -32.86 -18.46 40.00
C HIS A 37 -31.35 -18.61 40.15
N ASN A 38 -30.90 -18.53 41.41
CA ASN A 38 -29.68 -19.18 41.87
C ASN A 38 -29.86 -20.69 41.72
N ASP A 39 -29.00 -21.34 40.94
CA ASP A 39 -28.61 -22.72 41.19
C ASP A 39 -27.07 -22.79 41.26
N SER A 40 -26.65 -23.23 42.44
CA SER A 40 -25.31 -23.53 42.88
C SER A 40 -24.80 -24.86 42.29
N SER A 41 -23.49 -25.07 42.50
CA SER A 41 -22.75 -26.33 42.49
C SER A 41 -22.55 -27.03 41.15
N GLU A 42 -21.30 -27.15 40.72
CA GLU A 42 -20.52 -28.37 40.98
C GLU A 42 -19.04 -28.19 40.57
N ILE A 43 -18.17 -28.48 41.54
CA ILE A 43 -16.71 -28.58 41.42
C ILE A 43 -16.42 -30.04 41.05
N PRO A 44 -15.66 -30.35 39.97
CA PRO A 44 -15.22 -31.73 39.76
C PRO A 44 -14.02 -32.06 40.68
N PRO A 45 -14.02 -33.22 41.35
CA PRO A 45 -13.00 -33.58 42.32
C PRO A 45 -11.71 -34.10 41.65
N VAL A 46 -10.61 -33.76 42.32
CA VAL A 46 -9.26 -34.28 42.11
C VAL A 46 -9.23 -35.77 42.46
N PHE A 47 -8.88 -36.62 41.50
CA PHE A 47 -8.57 -38.03 41.74
C PHE A 47 -7.07 -38.22 41.97
N TYR A 48 -6.72 -38.59 43.20
CA TYR A 48 -5.49 -39.31 43.53
C TYR A 48 -5.72 -40.81 43.31
N SER A 49 -4.84 -41.50 42.60
CA SER A 49 -4.72 -42.95 42.73
C SER A 49 -3.33 -43.47 42.37
N GLY A 50 -2.74 -44.22 43.31
CA GLY A 50 -2.22 -45.54 42.98
C GLY A 50 -0.74 -45.64 42.66
N SER A 51 0.07 -45.77 43.71
CA SER A 51 1.38 -46.42 43.69
C SER A 51 1.26 -47.91 43.35
N HIS A 52 2.04 -48.39 42.38
CA HIS A 52 2.44 -49.80 42.31
C HIS A 52 3.90 -49.90 41.83
N ASP A 53 4.73 -50.43 42.72
CA ASP A 53 6.09 -50.91 42.48
C ASP A 53 6.12 -52.03 41.44
N HIS A 54 7.14 -52.03 40.57
CA HIS A 54 7.95 -53.21 40.23
C HIS A 54 9.13 -52.84 39.31
N GLY A 55 10.32 -53.39 39.63
CA GLY A 55 11.26 -53.88 38.62
C GLY A 55 12.43 -52.98 38.24
N SER A 56 13.43 -52.92 39.11
CA SER A 56 14.77 -52.40 38.81
C SER A 56 15.53 -53.26 37.79
N THR A 57 15.97 -52.64 36.68
CA THR A 57 17.18 -53.06 35.94
C THR A 57 18.00 -51.82 35.57
N LEU A 58 19.25 -51.79 36.02
CA LEU A 58 20.25 -50.74 35.76
C LEU A 58 20.73 -50.78 34.31
N PRO A 59 20.91 -49.63 33.64
CA PRO A 59 21.88 -49.51 32.56
C PRO A 59 23.09 -48.67 32.97
N HIS A 60 24.22 -49.04 32.38
CA HIS A 60 25.52 -48.39 32.48
C HIS A 60 25.49 -46.90 32.12
N ASN A 61 26.17 -46.10 32.94
CA ASN A 61 26.52 -44.70 32.66
C ASN A 61 27.65 -44.65 31.64
N ASP A 62 27.33 -44.35 30.38
CA ASP A 62 28.27 -43.81 29.41
C ASP A 62 27.82 -42.39 29.03
N SER A 63 28.74 -41.43 29.18
CA SER A 63 28.53 -40.01 28.90
C SER A 63 28.34 -39.78 27.40
N VAL A 64 27.08 -39.79 26.94
CA VAL A 64 26.70 -39.39 25.59
C VAL A 64 26.80 -37.88 25.48
N SER A 65 27.70 -37.39 24.63
CA SER A 65 27.75 -35.98 24.22
C SER A 65 26.50 -35.68 23.38
N THR A 66 25.46 -35.16 24.01
CA THR A 66 24.26 -34.66 23.33
C THR A 66 24.63 -33.42 22.53
N TRP A 67 24.83 -33.61 21.21
CA TRP A 67 24.90 -32.48 20.29
C TRP A 67 23.51 -31.85 20.21
N PRO A 68 23.40 -30.50 20.26
CA PRO A 68 22.12 -29.84 20.19
C PRO A 68 21.47 -30.16 18.85
N SER A 69 20.32 -30.83 18.87
CA SER A 69 19.54 -31.08 17.67
C SER A 69 19.19 -29.72 17.05
N ILE A 70 19.72 -29.47 15.84
CA ILE A 70 19.43 -28.26 15.08
C ILE A 70 18.06 -28.43 14.44
N THR A 71 17.01 -28.55 15.26
CA THR A 71 15.62 -28.38 14.82
C THR A 71 15.21 -26.93 15.06
N LYS A 72 16.03 -25.99 14.55
CA LYS A 72 15.51 -24.65 14.29
C LYS A 72 14.49 -24.83 13.18
N THR A 73 13.22 -24.93 13.57
CA THR A 73 12.09 -24.67 12.69
C THR A 73 12.40 -23.37 11.98
N HIS A 74 12.82 -23.50 10.72
CA HIS A 74 12.88 -22.38 9.80
C HIS A 74 11.43 -22.00 9.55
N LEU A 75 10.80 -21.33 10.53
CA LEU A 75 9.61 -20.54 10.31
C LEU A 75 9.89 -19.74 9.04
N ILE A 76 8.91 -19.72 8.15
CA ILE A 76 9.03 -19.15 6.82
C ILE A 76 8.42 -17.74 6.85
N PRO A 77 9.08 -16.71 7.43
CA PRO A 77 8.59 -15.34 7.37
C PRO A 77 8.64 -14.77 5.94
N LYS A 78 9.11 -15.55 4.96
CA LYS A 78 9.36 -15.09 3.58
C LYS A 78 8.12 -15.02 2.69
N TYR A 79 6.99 -15.63 3.07
CA TYR A 79 5.79 -15.67 2.24
C TYR A 79 4.68 -14.69 2.64
N ASN A 80 4.85 -13.92 3.73
CA ASN A 80 3.84 -12.96 4.19
C ASN A 80 3.45 -11.93 3.11
N HIS A 81 4.40 -11.50 2.27
CA HIS A 81 4.12 -10.58 1.17
C HIS A 81 3.28 -11.23 0.06
N ILE A 82 3.51 -12.50 -0.27
CA ILE A 82 2.68 -13.21 -1.25
C ILE A 82 1.26 -13.35 -0.70
N PHE A 83 1.11 -13.76 0.56
CA PHE A 83 -0.20 -13.90 1.18
C PHE A 83 -0.95 -12.56 1.23
N THR A 84 -0.24 -11.46 1.49
CA THR A 84 -0.81 -10.11 1.45
C THR A 84 -1.28 -9.73 0.05
N LEU A 85 -0.46 -9.95 -0.98
CA LEU A 85 -0.86 -9.71 -2.38
C LEU A 85 -2.02 -10.60 -2.80
N PHE A 86 -2.06 -11.82 -2.30
CA PHE A 86 -3.12 -12.76 -2.56
C PHE A 86 -4.44 -12.34 -1.92
N ALA A 87 -4.41 -11.96 -0.64
CA ALA A 87 -5.56 -11.42 0.06
C ALA A 87 -6.07 -10.13 -0.60
N ALA A 88 -5.16 -9.25 -1.06
CA ALA A 88 -5.51 -8.07 -1.82
C ALA A 88 -6.17 -8.43 -3.17
N LEU A 89 -5.69 -9.46 -3.87
CA LEU A 89 -6.29 -9.92 -5.12
C LEU A 89 -7.70 -10.46 -4.88
N LEU A 90 -7.86 -11.34 -3.90
CA LEU A 90 -9.16 -11.90 -3.50
C LEU A 90 -10.15 -10.81 -3.15
N LEU A 91 -9.71 -9.86 -2.33
CA LEU A 91 -10.52 -8.74 -1.91
C LEU A 91 -10.93 -7.84 -3.07
N SER A 92 -9.99 -7.45 -3.94
CA SER A 92 -10.29 -6.64 -5.13
C SER A 92 -11.28 -7.34 -6.06
N THR A 93 -11.16 -8.67 -6.19
CA THR A 93 -12.04 -9.49 -7.01
C THR A 93 -13.43 -9.63 -6.38
N ALA A 94 -13.50 -9.82 -5.06
CA ALA A 94 -14.77 -9.85 -4.34
C ALA A 94 -15.50 -8.50 -4.44
N LEU A 95 -14.77 -7.39 -4.38
CA LEU A 95 -15.35 -6.06 -4.58
C LEU A 95 -15.83 -5.85 -6.02
N ALA A 96 -15.06 -6.31 -7.02
CA ALA A 96 -15.49 -6.30 -8.42
C ALA A 96 -16.77 -7.12 -8.61
N PHE A 97 -16.83 -8.31 -8.02
CA PHE A 97 -18.00 -9.18 -8.05
C PHE A 97 -19.23 -8.54 -7.40
N LEU A 98 -19.08 -7.99 -6.19
CA LEU A 98 -20.18 -7.32 -5.49
C LEU A 98 -20.69 -6.11 -6.30
N SER A 99 -19.80 -5.39 -6.96
CA SER A 99 -20.17 -4.27 -7.84
C SER A 99 -20.92 -4.75 -9.09
N ALA A 100 -20.48 -5.86 -9.68
CA ALA A 100 -21.17 -6.48 -10.82
C ALA A 100 -22.54 -7.04 -10.42
N LEU A 101 -22.65 -7.63 -9.22
CA LEU A 101 -23.91 -8.15 -8.69
C LEU A 101 -24.90 -7.02 -8.42
N ASP A 102 -24.47 -5.93 -7.78
CA ASP A 102 -25.31 -4.75 -7.57
C ASP A 102 -25.73 -4.12 -8.92
N ALA A 103 -24.85 -4.12 -9.91
CA ALA A 103 -25.21 -3.69 -11.26
C ALA A 103 -26.25 -4.58 -11.93
N ALA A 104 -26.10 -5.90 -11.83
CA ALA A 104 -27.07 -6.85 -12.35
C ALA A 104 -28.44 -6.71 -11.65
N VAL A 105 -28.45 -6.55 -10.32
CA VAL A 105 -29.69 -6.34 -9.55
C VAL A 105 -30.39 -5.06 -9.99
N ASN A 106 -29.66 -3.95 -10.12
CA ASN A 106 -30.26 -2.69 -10.57
C ASN A 106 -30.76 -2.75 -12.02
N CYS A 107 -30.07 -3.47 -12.91
CA CYS A 107 -30.60 -3.73 -14.25
C CYS A 107 -31.93 -4.50 -14.19
N THR A 108 -31.99 -5.58 -13.40
CA THR A 108 -33.20 -6.41 -13.32
C THR A 108 -34.40 -5.70 -12.70
N ARG A 109 -34.16 -4.74 -11.79
CA ARG A 109 -35.21 -3.89 -11.21
C ARG A 109 -35.84 -2.99 -12.27
N GLY A 110 -35.04 -2.40 -13.16
CA GLY A 110 -35.55 -1.62 -14.29
C GLY A 110 -36.47 -2.42 -15.21
N LEU A 111 -36.23 -3.72 -15.35
CA LEU A 111 -36.97 -4.63 -16.22
C LEU A 111 -38.25 -5.22 -15.59
N ASN A 112 -38.60 -4.82 -14.36
CA ASN A 112 -39.70 -5.42 -13.61
C ASN A 112 -39.62 -6.97 -13.51
N VAL A 113 -38.42 -7.54 -13.37
CA VAL A 113 -38.25 -8.98 -13.07
C VAL A 113 -38.01 -9.12 -11.56
N TRP A 114 -39.10 -9.29 -10.80
CA TRP A 114 -39.16 -8.93 -9.36
C TRP A 114 -38.75 -10.03 -8.35
N SER A 115 -38.05 -11.10 -8.74
CA SER A 115 -37.59 -12.08 -7.73
C SER A 115 -36.20 -12.67 -8.00
N TRP A 116 -35.44 -12.87 -6.91
CA TRP A 116 -34.18 -13.63 -6.95
C TRP A 116 -34.37 -15.05 -7.51
N GLU A 117 -35.59 -15.60 -7.41
CA GLU A 117 -35.95 -16.92 -7.94
C GLU A 117 -35.97 -16.92 -9.47
N ASP A 118 -36.25 -15.78 -10.11
CA ASP A 118 -36.24 -15.62 -11.57
C ASP A 118 -34.85 -15.26 -12.12
N PHE A 119 -34.02 -14.62 -11.29
CA PHE A 119 -32.67 -14.16 -11.69
C PHE A 119 -31.71 -15.30 -12.02
N LEU A 120 -31.66 -16.35 -11.19
CA LEU A 120 -30.76 -17.49 -11.40
C LEU A 120 -31.11 -18.31 -12.66
N PRO A 121 -32.39 -18.65 -12.92
CA PRO A 121 -32.81 -19.24 -14.18
C PRO A 121 -32.46 -18.36 -15.39
N TRP A 122 -32.67 -17.05 -15.30
CA TRP A 122 -32.33 -16.10 -16.36
C TRP A 122 -30.84 -16.10 -16.72
N LEU A 123 -29.95 -16.12 -15.72
CA LEU A 123 -28.50 -16.27 -15.93
C LEU A 123 -28.10 -17.60 -16.59
N SER A 124 -28.88 -18.66 -16.35
CA SER A 124 -28.58 -20.02 -16.80
C SER A 124 -29.14 -20.38 -18.18
N ARG A 125 -29.98 -19.54 -18.78
CA ARG A 125 -30.60 -19.82 -20.09
C ARG A 125 -29.57 -19.71 -21.21
N GLU A 126 -29.39 -20.79 -21.97
CA GLU A 126 -28.69 -20.78 -23.25
C GLU A 126 -29.42 -19.88 -24.26
N GLU A 127 -28.66 -19.12 -25.06
CA GLU A 127 -29.15 -18.18 -26.10
C GLU A 127 -30.27 -18.78 -26.95
N ASP A 128 -30.17 -20.07 -27.30
CA ASP A 128 -31.13 -20.76 -28.17
C ASP A 128 -32.54 -20.83 -27.58
N THR A 129 -32.69 -20.84 -26.25
CA THR A 129 -34.01 -20.90 -25.59
C THR A 129 -34.73 -19.56 -25.49
N LEU A 130 -34.02 -18.44 -25.63
CA LEU A 130 -34.65 -17.10 -25.60
C LEU A 130 -35.39 -16.83 -26.91
N ASN A 131 -34.78 -17.22 -28.04
CA ASN A 131 -35.43 -17.16 -29.35
C ASN A 131 -36.64 -18.10 -29.46
N ASP A 132 -36.60 -19.26 -28.80
CA ASP A 132 -37.75 -20.17 -28.76
C ASP A 132 -38.88 -19.65 -27.88
N TYR A 133 -38.61 -18.88 -26.82
CA TYR A 133 -39.67 -18.28 -25.99
C TYR A 133 -40.43 -17.15 -26.71
N TYR A 134 -39.75 -16.38 -27.56
CA TYR A 134 -40.41 -15.42 -28.46
C TYR A 134 -41.06 -16.10 -29.68
N ASN A 135 -40.60 -17.29 -30.09
CA ASN A 135 -41.16 -18.04 -31.21
C ASN A 135 -42.24 -19.07 -30.84
N TYR A 136 -42.47 -19.39 -29.56
CA TYR A 136 -43.47 -20.38 -29.16
C TYR A 136 -44.90 -19.82 -29.17
N ASP A 137 -45.58 -20.06 -30.30
CA ASP A 137 -47.03 -20.28 -30.50
C ASP A 137 -48.05 -19.20 -30.04
N GLY A 138 -47.58 -18.01 -29.65
CA GLY A 138 -48.42 -16.81 -29.47
C GLY A 138 -48.44 -15.86 -30.67
N GLY A 139 -47.60 -16.07 -31.68
CA GLY A 139 -47.29 -15.09 -32.74
C GLY A 139 -48.48 -14.63 -33.60
N ARG A 140 -49.60 -15.37 -33.64
CA ARG A 140 -50.83 -14.92 -34.32
C ARG A 140 -51.84 -14.21 -33.42
N GLN A 141 -51.81 -14.41 -32.11
CA GLN A 141 -52.69 -13.67 -31.18
C GLN A 141 -52.01 -12.45 -30.58
N LEU A 142 -50.67 -12.40 -30.56
CA LEU A 142 -49.95 -11.16 -30.25
C LEU A 142 -50.00 -10.17 -31.41
N GLU A 143 -49.91 -10.56 -32.69
CA GLU A 143 -50.01 -9.59 -33.80
C GLU A 143 -51.35 -8.82 -33.81
N GLU A 144 -52.48 -9.46 -33.44
CA GLU A 144 -53.77 -8.76 -33.36
C GLU A 144 -53.93 -7.91 -32.09
N ASN A 145 -53.32 -8.32 -30.96
CA ASN A 145 -53.37 -7.54 -29.72
C ASN A 145 -52.30 -6.43 -29.65
N GLU A 146 -51.14 -6.62 -30.29
CA GLU A 146 -50.09 -5.61 -30.45
C GLU A 146 -50.55 -4.53 -31.43
N MET A 147 -51.26 -4.87 -32.51
CA MET A 147 -51.84 -3.86 -33.39
C MET A 147 -52.98 -3.06 -32.71
N TYR A 148 -53.64 -3.62 -31.69
CA TYR A 148 -54.63 -2.91 -30.88
C TYR A 148 -54.01 -2.07 -29.76
N TYR A 149 -52.84 -2.48 -29.23
CA TYR A 149 -52.05 -1.70 -28.27
C TYR A 149 -51.28 -0.56 -28.94
N TYR A 150 -50.62 -0.80 -30.09
CA TYR A 150 -49.91 0.22 -30.86
C TYR A 150 -50.82 1.36 -31.36
N ASN A 151 -52.09 1.04 -31.66
CA ASN A 151 -53.06 2.04 -32.12
C ASN A 151 -53.75 2.81 -30.97
N ASN A 152 -53.71 2.30 -29.71
CA ASN A 152 -54.34 2.97 -28.57
C ASN A 152 -53.34 3.59 -27.57
N TYR A 153 -52.11 3.07 -27.53
CA TYR A 153 -50.99 3.59 -26.75
C TYR A 153 -49.81 3.67 -27.70
N GLY A 154 -49.69 4.79 -28.42
CA GLY A 154 -48.58 5.07 -29.35
C GLY A 154 -47.27 5.31 -28.61
N ASP A 155 -46.82 4.34 -27.82
CA ASP A 155 -45.56 4.38 -27.09
C ASP A 155 -44.67 3.25 -27.63
N GLU A 156 -43.67 3.62 -28.43
CA GLU A 156 -42.62 2.74 -28.98
C GLU A 156 -41.67 2.17 -27.88
N GLY A 157 -42.11 2.16 -26.61
CA GLY A 157 -41.25 2.01 -25.43
C GLY A 157 -40.79 0.59 -25.08
N ASN A 158 -41.44 -0.48 -25.57
CA ASN A 158 -41.19 -1.83 -25.04
C ASN A 158 -40.14 -2.66 -25.81
N TYR A 159 -39.69 -2.24 -27.01
CA TYR A 159 -38.68 -3.01 -27.76
C TYR A 159 -37.24 -2.79 -27.24
N TYR A 160 -37.02 -1.75 -26.42
CA TYR A 160 -35.70 -1.43 -25.86
C TYR A 160 -35.27 -2.35 -24.69
N ASP A 161 -36.21 -3.08 -24.06
CA ASP A 161 -35.92 -3.84 -22.83
C ASP A 161 -35.13 -5.15 -23.06
N ALA A 162 -35.34 -5.84 -24.19
CA ALA A 162 -34.70 -7.15 -24.42
C ALA A 162 -33.18 -7.03 -24.66
N ASN A 163 -32.75 -6.07 -25.48
CA ASN A 163 -31.33 -5.83 -25.76
C ASN A 163 -30.59 -5.30 -24.53
N GLN A 164 -31.24 -4.49 -23.68
CA GLN A 164 -30.65 -4.04 -22.42
C GLN A 164 -30.43 -5.21 -21.46
N ALA A 165 -31.41 -6.12 -21.32
CA ALA A 165 -31.26 -7.31 -20.50
C ALA A 165 -30.07 -8.17 -20.93
N GLU A 166 -29.91 -8.41 -22.23
CA GLU A 166 -28.79 -9.19 -22.76
C GLU A 166 -27.43 -8.52 -22.49
N GLN A 167 -27.33 -7.20 -22.68
CA GLN A 167 -26.13 -6.44 -22.31
C GLN A 167 -25.81 -6.53 -20.81
N CYS A 168 -26.83 -6.51 -19.93
CA CYS A 168 -26.64 -6.71 -18.49
C CYS A 168 -26.07 -8.10 -18.18
N ARG A 169 -26.57 -9.14 -18.87
CA ARG A 169 -26.12 -10.52 -18.72
C ARG A 169 -24.66 -10.64 -19.11
N ASP A 170 -24.30 -10.10 -20.26
CA ASP A 170 -22.94 -10.17 -20.80
C ASP A 170 -21.94 -9.38 -19.94
N LEU A 171 -22.36 -8.23 -19.39
CA LEU A 171 -21.54 -7.47 -18.46
C LEU A 171 -21.30 -8.26 -17.16
N PHE A 172 -22.34 -8.90 -16.61
CA PHE A 172 -22.23 -9.73 -15.41
C PHE A 172 -21.33 -10.96 -15.64
N ILE A 173 -21.49 -11.64 -16.78
CA ILE A 173 -20.62 -12.75 -17.18
C ILE A 173 -19.18 -12.26 -17.30
N SER A 174 -18.96 -11.13 -18.00
CA SER A 174 -17.62 -10.55 -18.19
C SER A 174 -16.92 -10.20 -16.87
N ALA A 175 -17.67 -9.68 -15.90
CA ALA A 175 -17.16 -9.36 -14.57
C ALA A 175 -16.94 -10.59 -13.67
N THR A 176 -17.60 -11.72 -13.95
CA THR A 176 -17.46 -12.97 -13.18
C THR A 176 -16.39 -13.92 -13.72
N ILE A 177 -15.99 -13.79 -15.00
CA ILE A 177 -14.89 -14.55 -15.61
C ILE A 177 -13.60 -14.60 -14.75
N PRO A 178 -13.08 -13.49 -14.16
CA PRO A 178 -11.84 -13.54 -13.39
C PRO A 178 -11.98 -14.20 -12.02
N ILE A 179 -13.21 -14.47 -11.55
CA ILE A 179 -13.47 -15.11 -10.25
C ILE A 179 -13.11 -16.59 -10.29
N TYR A 180 -13.53 -17.32 -11.32
CA TYR A 180 -13.28 -18.77 -11.44
C TYR A 180 -11.80 -19.17 -11.33
N PRO A 181 -10.85 -18.55 -12.08
CA PRO A 181 -9.42 -18.83 -11.97
C PRO A 181 -8.86 -18.48 -10.59
N ILE A 182 -9.35 -17.40 -9.97
CA ILE A 182 -8.89 -16.97 -8.64
C ILE A 182 -9.34 -17.97 -7.58
N VAL A 183 -10.57 -18.48 -7.68
CA VAL A 183 -11.08 -19.58 -6.83
C VAL A 183 -10.28 -20.87 -7.07
N ILE A 184 -9.98 -21.23 -8.31
CA ILE A 184 -9.12 -22.40 -8.62
C ILE A 184 -7.72 -22.23 -8.03
N LEU A 185 -7.13 -21.04 -8.17
CA LEU A 185 -5.82 -20.69 -7.60
C LEU A 185 -5.84 -20.74 -6.07
N LEU A 186 -6.92 -20.27 -5.43
CA LEU A 186 -7.18 -20.39 -4.01
C LEU A 186 -7.22 -21.85 -3.55
N SER A 187 -8.06 -22.66 -4.20
CA SER A 187 -8.20 -24.08 -3.89
C SER A 187 -6.87 -24.79 -4.06
N TYR A 188 -6.09 -24.46 -5.10
CA TYR A 188 -4.75 -25.01 -5.31
C TYR A 188 -3.77 -24.63 -4.21
N ILE A 189 -3.69 -23.35 -3.84
CA ILE A 189 -2.79 -22.85 -2.78
C ILE A 189 -3.16 -23.47 -1.43
N CYS A 190 -4.44 -23.43 -1.05
CA CYS A 190 -4.92 -24.00 0.21
C CYS A 190 -4.68 -25.51 0.28
N CYS A 191 -4.98 -26.24 -0.81
CA CYS A 191 -4.73 -27.67 -0.89
C CYS A 191 -3.23 -27.98 -0.76
N ARG A 192 -2.37 -27.26 -1.50
CA ARG A 192 -0.92 -27.47 -1.44
C ARG A 192 -0.32 -27.11 -0.09
N TRP A 193 -0.72 -25.98 0.50
CA TRP A 193 -0.28 -25.57 1.83
C TRP A 193 -0.66 -26.59 2.91
N THR A 194 -1.85 -27.17 2.80
CA THR A 194 -2.31 -28.25 3.69
C THR A 194 -1.48 -29.52 3.50
N ILE A 195 -1.20 -29.91 2.26
CA ILE A 195 -0.35 -31.08 1.94
C ILE A 195 1.06 -30.89 2.51
N ASP A 196 1.70 -29.74 2.25
CA ASP A 196 3.07 -29.48 2.69
C ASP A 196 3.17 -29.45 4.23
N ASN A 197 2.16 -28.91 4.94
CA ASN A 197 2.12 -28.94 6.41
C ASN A 197 1.89 -30.35 6.97
N ASN A 198 1.06 -31.17 6.31
CA ASN A 198 0.82 -32.56 6.73
C ASN A 198 2.06 -33.44 6.48
N GLU A 199 2.77 -33.26 5.37
CA GLU A 199 4.04 -33.95 5.11
C GLU A 199 5.12 -33.57 6.12
N LEU A 200 5.24 -32.29 6.48
CA LEU A 200 6.15 -31.83 7.53
C LEU A 200 5.81 -32.43 8.90
N LYS A 201 4.52 -32.51 9.23
CA LYS A 201 4.07 -33.14 10.49
C LYS A 201 4.40 -34.64 10.50
N LYS A 202 4.10 -35.34 9.40
CA LYS A 202 4.42 -36.76 9.24
C LYS A 202 5.92 -37.03 9.32
N GLN A 203 6.77 -36.21 8.71
CA GLN A 203 8.23 -36.32 8.84
C GLN A 203 8.69 -36.15 10.29
N LYS A 204 8.06 -35.25 11.05
CA LYS A 204 8.40 -35.00 12.45
C LYS A 204 7.98 -36.19 13.34
N ASP A 205 6.81 -36.75 13.08
CA ASP A 205 6.30 -37.94 13.77
C ASP A 205 7.17 -39.18 13.43
N ASP A 206 7.52 -39.38 12.16
CA ASP A 206 8.38 -40.47 11.71
C ASP A 206 9.82 -40.33 12.27
N GLN A 207 10.38 -39.12 12.35
CA GLN A 207 11.70 -38.89 12.99
C GLN A 207 11.69 -39.13 14.50
N SER A 208 10.55 -38.92 15.18
CA SER A 208 10.42 -39.22 16.61
C SER A 208 10.35 -40.71 16.93
N SER A 209 10.16 -41.56 15.91
CA SER A 209 10.03 -43.01 16.05
C SER A 209 11.32 -43.82 15.83
N ILE A 210 12.44 -43.15 15.50
CA ILE A 210 13.72 -43.83 15.30
C ILE A 210 14.34 -44.14 16.69
N PRO A 211 14.52 -45.42 17.07
CA PRO A 211 15.09 -45.76 18.37
C PRO A 211 16.57 -45.37 18.46
N ASP A 212 16.94 -44.66 19.52
CA ASP A 212 18.28 -44.10 19.79
C ASP A 212 19.42 -45.14 19.97
N ASN A 213 19.14 -46.45 19.85
CA ASN A 213 20.08 -47.52 20.24
C ASN A 213 20.89 -48.16 19.09
N ILE A 214 20.96 -47.55 17.90
CA ILE A 214 21.78 -48.10 16.81
C ILE A 214 23.18 -47.46 16.84
N TYR A 215 24.11 -48.14 17.51
CA TYR A 215 25.55 -47.85 17.45
C TYR A 215 26.08 -48.10 16.03
N PHE A 216 26.14 -47.06 15.20
CA PHE A 216 26.83 -47.11 13.91
C PHE A 216 28.35 -47.11 14.12
N SER A 217 28.96 -48.29 14.12
CA SER A 217 30.41 -48.46 14.05
C SER A 217 30.90 -48.30 12.60
N GLY A 218 30.99 -47.07 12.12
CA GLY A 218 31.60 -46.79 10.82
C GLY A 218 31.44 -45.34 10.38
N GLU A 219 32.55 -44.63 10.25
CA GLU A 219 32.63 -43.25 9.74
C GLU A 219 32.00 -43.12 8.33
N LEU A 220 32.08 -44.20 7.53
CA LEU A 220 31.52 -44.32 6.19
C LEU A 220 29.98 -44.24 6.16
N ASP A 221 29.28 -44.84 7.13
CA ASP A 221 27.82 -44.81 7.19
C ASP A 221 27.30 -43.41 7.57
N ARG A 222 28.08 -42.67 8.37
CA ARG A 222 27.76 -41.30 8.76
C ARG A 222 27.83 -40.34 7.58
N ASP A 223 28.82 -40.51 6.71
CA ASP A 223 28.95 -39.72 5.48
C ASP A 223 27.90 -40.08 4.43
N ARG A 224 27.56 -41.38 4.30
CA ARG A 224 26.45 -41.81 3.44
C ARG A 224 25.12 -41.20 3.89
N LYS A 225 24.83 -41.21 5.19
CA LYS A 225 23.62 -40.60 5.75
C LYS A 225 23.56 -39.10 5.46
N ARG A 226 24.67 -38.37 5.65
CA ARG A 226 24.74 -36.94 5.34
C ARG A 226 24.59 -36.64 3.84
N TYR A 227 25.10 -37.50 2.98
CA TYR A 227 24.91 -37.36 1.53
C TYR A 227 23.44 -37.53 1.15
N GLU A 228 22.76 -38.55 1.67
CA GLU A 228 21.32 -38.74 1.44
C GLU A 228 20.51 -37.57 2.02
N GLU A 229 20.82 -37.07 3.22
CA GLU A 229 20.19 -35.87 3.80
C GLU A 229 20.38 -34.63 2.91
N PHE A 230 21.58 -34.44 2.36
CA PHE A 230 21.85 -33.33 1.43
C PHE A 230 21.11 -33.51 0.11
N LYS A 231 21.06 -34.71 -0.45
CA LYS A 231 20.33 -35.04 -1.67
C LYS A 231 18.82 -34.83 -1.49
N GLU A 232 18.25 -35.31 -0.39
CA GLU A 232 16.85 -35.05 -0.01
C GLU A 232 16.60 -33.54 0.09
N HIS A 233 17.53 -32.78 0.67
CA HIS A 233 17.40 -31.32 0.72
C HIS A 233 17.38 -30.68 -0.68
N VAL A 234 18.21 -31.15 -1.62
CA VAL A 234 18.22 -30.67 -3.01
C VAL A 234 16.92 -31.04 -3.73
N GLU A 235 16.43 -32.26 -3.56
CA GLU A 235 15.16 -32.72 -4.14
C GLU A 235 13.98 -31.94 -3.59
N HIS A 236 13.97 -31.66 -2.28
CA HIS A 236 12.97 -30.81 -1.63
C HIS A 236 12.99 -29.38 -2.20
N GLN A 237 14.17 -28.76 -2.34
CA GLN A 237 14.29 -27.43 -2.98
C GLN A 237 13.86 -27.43 -4.46
N SER A 238 14.06 -28.55 -5.18
CA SER A 238 13.58 -28.73 -6.56
C SER A 238 12.05 -28.84 -6.64
N SER A 239 11.42 -29.50 -5.66
CA SER A 239 9.97 -29.56 -5.52
C SER A 239 9.38 -28.16 -5.27
N HIS A 240 9.95 -27.40 -4.32
CA HIS A 240 9.57 -26.00 -4.04
C HIS A 240 9.68 -25.11 -5.28
N LEU A 241 10.76 -25.25 -6.05
CA LEU A 241 10.93 -24.54 -7.31
C LEU A 241 9.80 -24.85 -8.30
N THR A 242 9.42 -26.12 -8.44
CA THR A 242 8.34 -26.55 -9.33
C THR A 242 7.01 -25.93 -8.91
N SER A 243 6.70 -25.91 -7.62
CA SER A 243 5.52 -25.22 -7.06
C SER A 243 5.55 -23.71 -7.33
N CYS A 244 6.70 -23.06 -7.16
CA CYS A 244 6.86 -21.63 -7.45
C CYS A 244 6.66 -21.32 -8.96
N ILE A 245 7.12 -22.19 -9.87
CA ILE A 245 6.87 -22.06 -11.31
C ILE A 245 5.38 -22.17 -11.61
N LYS A 246 4.69 -23.19 -11.04
CA LYS A 246 3.24 -23.36 -11.22
C LYS A 246 2.45 -22.15 -10.71
N LEU A 247 2.79 -21.64 -9.52
CA LEU A 247 2.16 -20.43 -8.98
C LEU A 247 2.42 -19.19 -9.85
N CYS A 248 3.64 -19.04 -10.36
CA CYS A 248 3.98 -17.93 -11.26
C CYS A 248 3.18 -18.00 -12.57
N PHE A 249 3.06 -19.19 -13.17
CA PHE A 249 2.23 -19.39 -14.36
C PHE A 249 0.75 -19.10 -14.07
N LEU A 250 0.20 -19.60 -12.96
CA LEU A 250 -1.20 -19.36 -12.61
C LEU A 250 -1.47 -17.88 -12.29
N SER A 251 -0.53 -17.18 -11.64
CA SER A 251 -0.63 -15.72 -11.45
C SER A 251 -0.58 -14.94 -12.77
N LEU A 252 0.17 -15.43 -13.77
CA LEU A 252 0.21 -14.84 -15.11
C LEU A 252 -1.14 -15.03 -15.82
N VAL A 253 -1.75 -16.21 -15.70
CA VAL A 253 -3.10 -16.47 -16.20
C VAL A 253 -4.12 -15.55 -15.52
N CYS A 254 -4.06 -15.37 -14.20
CA CYS A 254 -4.91 -14.40 -13.50
C CYS A 254 -4.70 -12.97 -14.02
N ALA A 255 -3.45 -12.53 -14.22
CA ALA A 255 -3.17 -11.21 -14.77
C ALA A 255 -3.72 -11.04 -16.19
N MET A 256 -3.61 -12.07 -17.04
CA MET A 256 -4.19 -12.08 -18.40
C MET A 256 -5.72 -12.00 -18.35
N LEU A 257 -6.36 -12.75 -17.45
CA LEU A 257 -7.82 -12.74 -17.32
C LEU A 257 -8.34 -11.43 -16.72
N CYS A 258 -7.66 -10.86 -15.72
CA CYS A 258 -7.97 -9.52 -15.24
C CYS A 258 -7.79 -8.46 -16.35
N SER A 259 -6.78 -8.62 -17.21
CA SER A 259 -6.60 -7.74 -18.38
C SER A 259 -7.75 -7.91 -19.39
N TYR A 260 -8.15 -9.15 -19.66
CA TYR A 260 -9.25 -9.45 -20.59
C TYR A 260 -10.59 -8.92 -20.07
N SER A 261 -10.94 -9.18 -18.81
CA SER A 261 -12.13 -8.61 -18.18
C SER A 261 -12.08 -7.09 -18.21
N LYS A 262 -10.92 -6.47 -18.00
CA LYS A 262 -10.78 -5.01 -18.11
C LYS A 262 -11.05 -4.52 -19.54
N ILE A 263 -10.54 -5.22 -20.55
CA ILE A 263 -10.78 -4.90 -21.96
C ILE A 263 -12.28 -4.98 -22.25
N LEU A 264 -12.96 -6.05 -21.83
CA LEU A 264 -14.41 -6.21 -22.01
C LEU A 264 -15.22 -5.12 -21.28
N ILE A 265 -14.84 -4.80 -20.04
CA ILE A 265 -15.48 -3.74 -19.25
C ILE A 265 -15.25 -2.36 -19.88
N ALA A 266 -14.15 -2.19 -20.62
CA ALA A 266 -13.78 -0.94 -21.27
C ALA A 266 -14.24 -0.86 -22.74
N ASP A 267 -14.81 -1.94 -23.28
CA ASP A 267 -15.24 -2.04 -24.67
C ASP A 267 -16.50 -1.20 -24.89
N GLU A 268 -16.40 -0.26 -25.82
CA GLU A 268 -17.44 0.71 -26.13
C GLU A 268 -18.52 0.12 -27.03
N SER A 269 -18.26 -1.00 -27.70
CA SER A 269 -19.32 -1.68 -28.47
C SER A 269 -20.49 -2.08 -27.58
N ASN A 270 -20.24 -2.19 -26.27
CA ASN A 270 -21.24 -2.54 -25.27
C ASN A 270 -21.96 -1.30 -24.71
N ALA A 271 -21.53 -0.08 -25.05
CA ALA A 271 -22.24 1.14 -24.69
C ALA A 271 -23.37 1.38 -25.70
N PRO A 272 -24.63 1.51 -25.26
CA PRO A 272 -25.73 1.79 -26.19
C PRO A 272 -25.45 3.10 -26.94
N ARG A 273 -25.55 3.06 -28.27
CA ARG A 273 -25.52 4.28 -29.09
C ARG A 273 -26.81 5.03 -28.81
N VAL A 274 -26.66 6.24 -28.28
CA VAL A 274 -27.79 7.12 -28.01
C VAL A 274 -28.10 7.90 -29.27
N ASP A 275 -29.29 7.73 -29.84
CA ASP A 275 -29.79 8.64 -30.87
C ASP A 275 -30.00 10.02 -30.23
N VAL A 276 -29.28 11.01 -30.77
CA VAL A 276 -29.09 12.37 -30.23
C VAL A 276 -30.41 13.15 -30.14
N ASP A 277 -31.46 12.71 -30.82
CA ASP A 277 -32.74 13.42 -30.92
C ASP A 277 -33.70 13.17 -29.75
N SER A 278 -33.41 12.22 -28.84
CA SER A 278 -34.28 11.98 -27.68
C SER A 278 -33.98 12.96 -26.53
N GLN A 279 -34.95 13.80 -26.16
CA GLN A 279 -34.84 14.75 -25.03
C GLN A 279 -34.66 14.05 -23.66
N ASP A 280 -34.74 12.71 -23.60
CA ASP A 280 -34.55 11.89 -22.40
C ASP A 280 -33.07 11.55 -22.11
N LEU A 281 -32.15 12.44 -22.49
CA LEU A 281 -30.70 12.34 -22.23
C LEU A 281 -30.39 12.13 -20.73
N PHE A 282 -31.26 12.62 -19.84
CA PHE A 282 -31.13 12.40 -18.40
C PHE A 282 -31.38 10.94 -18.04
N LYS A 283 -32.43 10.28 -18.56
CA LYS A 283 -32.71 8.85 -18.33
C LYS A 283 -31.62 7.95 -18.92
N LEU A 284 -31.12 8.28 -20.10
CA LEU A 284 -30.07 7.51 -20.78
C LEU A 284 -28.71 7.57 -20.05
N ARG A 285 -28.40 8.67 -19.34
CA ARG A 285 -27.22 8.73 -18.45
C ARG A 285 -27.25 7.68 -17.32
N PHE A 286 -28.43 7.19 -16.93
CA PHE A 286 -28.59 6.19 -15.87
C PHE A 286 -28.66 4.73 -16.35
N GLN A 287 -28.80 4.49 -17.65
CA GLN A 287 -28.97 3.14 -18.19
C GLN A 287 -27.69 2.48 -18.73
N SER A 288 -26.60 3.25 -18.93
CA SER A 288 -25.30 2.65 -19.27
C SER A 288 -24.72 1.91 -18.05
N LEU A 289 -24.98 0.61 -17.97
CA LEU A 289 -24.31 -0.30 -17.02
C LEU A 289 -22.80 -0.43 -17.30
N GLY A 290 -22.37 -0.01 -18.48
CA GLY A 290 -20.97 0.14 -18.84
C GLY A 290 -20.21 0.96 -17.79
N ALA A 291 -19.05 0.45 -17.39
CA ALA A 291 -18.13 1.16 -16.52
C ALA A 291 -17.56 2.42 -17.19
N LEU A 292 -17.69 2.52 -18.51
CA LEU A 292 -17.37 3.66 -19.35
C LEU A 292 -18.56 3.97 -20.25
N ASN A 293 -18.86 5.26 -20.46
CA ASN A 293 -19.77 5.66 -21.53
C ASN A 293 -19.05 5.66 -22.90
N TYR A 294 -19.77 5.96 -23.98
CA TYR A 294 -19.21 5.99 -25.35
C TYR A 294 -18.09 7.03 -25.55
N ILE A 295 -17.99 8.03 -24.66
CA ILE A 295 -16.94 9.07 -24.66
C ILE A 295 -15.71 8.59 -23.85
N GLY A 296 -15.82 7.47 -23.13
CA GLY A 296 -14.79 6.98 -22.22
C GLY A 296 -14.77 7.70 -20.87
N GLU A 297 -15.86 8.37 -20.49
CA GLU A 297 -16.07 8.84 -19.13
C GLU A 297 -16.41 7.66 -18.23
N VAL A 298 -15.84 7.63 -17.03
CA VAL A 298 -16.16 6.59 -16.05
C VAL A 298 -17.64 6.72 -15.72
N GLY A 299 -18.41 5.73 -16.16
CA GLY A 299 -19.85 5.69 -16.00
C GLY A 299 -20.26 5.40 -14.56
N GLN A 300 -21.52 5.04 -14.39
CA GLN A 300 -22.11 4.88 -13.06
C GLN A 300 -21.51 3.73 -12.25
N ASN A 301 -20.83 2.81 -12.94
CA ASN A 301 -20.21 1.64 -12.36
C ASN A 301 -18.70 1.83 -12.10
N ALA A 302 -18.33 3.00 -11.56
CA ALA A 302 -16.95 3.38 -11.26
C ALA A 302 -16.23 2.34 -10.37
N ASN A 303 -16.95 1.69 -9.47
CA ASN A 303 -16.40 0.59 -8.67
C ASN A 303 -15.88 -0.57 -9.51
N LEU A 304 -16.65 -1.03 -10.48
CA LEU A 304 -16.24 -2.12 -11.38
C LEU A 304 -15.00 -1.68 -12.19
N TYR A 305 -14.96 -0.41 -12.58
CA TYR A 305 -13.82 0.18 -13.26
C TYR A 305 -12.53 0.20 -12.41
N TYR A 306 -12.60 0.70 -11.18
CA TYR A 306 -11.44 0.85 -10.30
C TYR A 306 -11.01 -0.46 -9.66
N SER A 307 -11.96 -1.34 -9.34
CA SER A 307 -11.66 -2.67 -8.82
C SER A 307 -10.94 -3.52 -9.86
N SER A 308 -11.35 -3.48 -11.14
CA SER A 308 -10.63 -4.18 -12.22
C SER A 308 -9.20 -3.66 -12.41
N TRP A 309 -8.97 -2.35 -12.29
CA TRP A 309 -7.63 -1.76 -12.27
C TRP A 309 -6.80 -2.24 -11.08
N CYS A 310 -7.38 -2.22 -9.88
CA CYS A 310 -6.72 -2.72 -8.67
C CYS A 310 -6.38 -4.22 -8.81
N SER A 311 -7.30 -5.05 -9.27
CA SER A 311 -7.07 -6.48 -9.50
C SER A 311 -5.96 -6.73 -10.51
N LEU A 312 -5.91 -5.94 -11.61
CA LEU A 312 -4.83 -6.01 -12.58
C LEU A 312 -3.48 -5.63 -11.96
N ALA A 313 -3.42 -4.50 -11.24
CA ALA A 313 -2.20 -4.04 -10.58
C ALA A 313 -1.68 -5.03 -9.55
N VAL A 314 -2.57 -5.59 -8.71
CA VAL A 314 -2.22 -6.60 -7.72
C VAL A 314 -1.78 -7.91 -8.39
N SER A 315 -2.43 -8.32 -9.48
CA SER A 315 -2.03 -9.50 -10.25
C SER A 315 -0.63 -9.35 -10.84
N ILE A 316 -0.31 -8.19 -11.42
CA ILE A 316 1.04 -7.89 -11.94
C ILE A 316 2.07 -7.90 -10.79
N ALA A 317 1.75 -7.28 -9.65
CA ALA A 317 2.61 -7.30 -8.47
C ALA A 317 2.85 -8.72 -7.96
N LEU A 318 1.82 -9.57 -7.96
CA LEU A 318 1.89 -10.98 -7.58
C LEU A 318 2.78 -11.78 -8.55
N VAL A 319 2.60 -11.60 -9.86
CA VAL A 319 3.47 -12.22 -10.89
C VAL A 319 4.93 -11.83 -10.68
N TYR A 320 5.18 -10.54 -10.42
CA TYR A 320 6.52 -10.03 -10.22
C TYR A 320 7.18 -10.60 -8.95
N GLU A 321 6.44 -10.67 -7.84
CA GLU A 321 6.93 -11.23 -6.57
C GLU A 321 7.11 -12.75 -6.64
N LEU A 322 6.21 -13.48 -7.29
CA LEU A 322 6.38 -14.90 -7.54
C LEU A 322 7.57 -15.16 -8.46
N GLY A 323 7.69 -14.42 -9.57
CA GLY A 323 8.85 -14.49 -10.45
C GLY A 323 10.16 -14.19 -9.72
N ARG A 324 10.17 -13.26 -8.74
CA ARG A 324 11.31 -13.01 -7.84
C ARG A 324 11.74 -14.27 -7.11
N ILE A 325 10.78 -14.90 -6.45
CA ILE A 325 10.99 -16.01 -5.54
C ILE A 325 11.38 -17.24 -6.35
N THR A 326 10.69 -17.51 -7.44
CA THR A 326 11.03 -18.56 -8.41
C THR A 326 12.45 -18.42 -8.94
N TYR A 327 12.85 -17.22 -9.37
CA TYR A 327 14.22 -16.98 -9.86
C TYR A 327 15.27 -17.21 -8.77
N LYS A 328 14.99 -16.78 -7.53
CA LYS A 328 15.89 -17.00 -6.40
C LYS A 328 16.04 -18.48 -6.07
N HIS A 329 14.93 -19.23 -6.01
CA HIS A 329 14.96 -20.68 -5.80
C HIS A 329 15.67 -21.38 -6.95
N PHE A 330 15.42 -21.00 -8.21
CA PHE A 330 16.08 -21.56 -9.38
C PHE A 330 17.61 -21.48 -9.27
N HIS A 331 18.14 -20.31 -8.89
CA HIS A 331 19.59 -20.14 -8.70
C HIS A 331 20.14 -20.94 -7.53
N VAL A 332 19.41 -20.99 -6.40
CA VAL A 332 19.82 -21.79 -5.24
C VAL A 332 19.85 -23.26 -5.61
N THR A 333 18.79 -23.80 -6.20
CA THR A 333 18.69 -25.20 -6.64
C THR A 333 19.73 -25.52 -7.70
N LYS A 334 19.97 -24.62 -8.67
CA LYS A 334 21.02 -24.80 -9.69
C LYS A 334 22.41 -24.88 -9.08
N ASN A 335 22.72 -24.00 -8.13
CA ASN A 335 24.01 -24.01 -7.44
C ASN A 335 24.16 -25.27 -6.58
N LEU A 336 23.12 -25.65 -5.84
CA LEU A 336 23.10 -26.87 -5.04
C LEU A 336 23.27 -28.12 -5.91
N ARG A 337 22.58 -28.20 -7.05
CA ARG A 337 22.72 -29.31 -8.00
C ARG A 337 24.13 -29.36 -8.62
N HIS A 338 24.72 -28.21 -8.94
CA HIS A 338 26.09 -28.16 -9.43
C HIS A 338 27.13 -28.60 -8.37
N GLU A 339 26.91 -28.24 -7.10
CA GLU A 339 27.74 -28.74 -6.00
C GLU A 339 27.51 -30.23 -5.73
N LEU A 340 26.26 -30.71 -5.82
CA LEU A 340 25.94 -32.14 -5.75
C LEU A 340 26.66 -32.90 -6.88
N ASP A 341 26.55 -32.44 -8.13
CA ASP A 341 27.23 -33.04 -9.29
C ASP A 341 28.76 -33.03 -9.12
N ARG A 342 29.33 -32.02 -8.46
CA ARG A 342 30.75 -31.99 -8.10
C ARG A 342 31.06 -33.07 -7.07
N ILE A 343 30.31 -33.15 -5.98
CA ILE A 343 30.50 -34.15 -4.92
C ILE A 343 30.39 -35.56 -5.51
N THR A 344 29.37 -35.82 -6.33
CA THR A 344 29.16 -37.12 -6.98
C THR A 344 30.31 -37.47 -7.93
N LYS A 345 30.88 -36.49 -8.65
CA LYS A 345 32.07 -36.70 -9.49
C LYS A 345 33.35 -36.95 -8.68
N TYR A 346 33.52 -36.28 -7.55
CA TYR A 346 34.69 -36.45 -6.68
C TYR A 346 34.66 -37.73 -5.86
N GLN A 347 33.48 -38.26 -5.52
CA GLN A 347 33.35 -39.56 -4.85
C GLN A 347 33.96 -40.73 -5.64
N PHE A 348 34.18 -40.58 -6.95
CA PHE A 348 34.89 -41.58 -7.76
C PHE A 348 36.43 -41.50 -7.62
N THR A 349 36.96 -40.48 -6.93
CA THR A 349 38.40 -40.24 -6.74
C THR A 349 38.69 -39.73 -5.31
N GLN A 350 39.01 -40.65 -4.40
CA GLN A 350 39.58 -40.47 -3.06
C GLN A 350 38.74 -39.82 -1.93
N THR A 351 38.90 -40.41 -0.73
CA THR A 351 38.30 -40.10 0.59
C THR A 351 38.59 -38.71 1.17
N ASN A 352 39.50 -37.90 0.59
CA ASN A 352 39.92 -36.62 1.18
C ASN A 352 39.02 -35.41 0.85
N ALA A 353 38.04 -35.55 -0.06
CA ALA A 353 37.17 -34.44 -0.46
C ALA A 353 36.12 -34.07 0.61
N VAL A 354 35.68 -35.05 1.41
CA VAL A 354 34.63 -34.85 2.43
C VAL A 354 35.14 -33.98 3.58
N GLU A 355 36.39 -34.17 4.01
CA GLU A 355 37.00 -33.41 5.10
C GLU A 355 37.20 -31.92 4.75
N THR A 356 37.42 -31.62 3.47
CA THR A 356 37.60 -30.23 2.98
C THR A 356 36.27 -29.46 2.91
N VAL A 357 35.16 -30.16 2.67
CA VAL A 357 33.80 -29.56 2.70
C VAL A 357 33.31 -29.40 4.15
N MET A 358 33.69 -30.32 5.05
CA MET A 358 33.31 -30.30 6.47
C MET A 358 34.05 -29.26 7.31
N THR A 359 35.24 -28.82 6.88
CA THR A 359 36.05 -27.79 7.58
C THR A 359 35.69 -26.35 7.21
N TRP A 360 34.57 -26.11 6.51
CA TRP A 360 33.98 -24.78 6.38
C TRP A 360 33.63 -24.22 7.76
N SER A 361 34.61 -23.56 8.38
CA SER A 361 34.47 -23.03 9.73
C SER A 361 33.31 -22.03 9.78
N LYS A 362 32.63 -21.94 10.94
CA LYS A 362 31.55 -20.97 11.18
C LYS A 362 31.94 -19.54 10.78
N SER A 363 33.24 -19.19 10.82
CA SER A 363 33.77 -17.91 10.36
C SER A 363 33.63 -17.71 8.84
N GLN A 364 33.90 -18.73 8.03
CA GLN A 364 33.69 -18.67 6.57
C GLN A 364 32.21 -18.60 6.21
N GLN A 365 31.35 -19.31 6.94
CA GLN A 365 29.90 -19.19 6.77
C GLN A 365 29.38 -17.79 7.14
N GLN A 366 29.94 -17.15 8.17
CA GLN A 366 29.63 -15.75 8.51
C GLN A 366 30.14 -14.77 7.47
N VAL A 367 31.37 -14.94 6.96
CA VAL A 367 31.92 -14.10 5.88
C VAL A 367 31.10 -14.26 4.61
N ILE A 368 30.64 -15.47 4.27
CA ILE A 368 29.73 -15.72 3.15
C ILE A 368 28.36 -15.08 3.43
N LYS A 369 27.82 -15.14 4.65
CA LYS A 369 26.56 -14.47 5.01
C LYS A 369 26.65 -12.95 4.87
N VAL A 370 27.71 -12.33 5.37
CA VAL A 370 27.93 -10.87 5.29
C VAL A 370 28.21 -10.44 3.84
N LYS A 371 28.99 -11.20 3.07
CA LYS A 371 29.15 -10.93 1.63
C LYS A 371 27.83 -11.08 0.88
N ARG A 372 27.01 -12.09 1.21
CA ARG A 372 25.72 -12.36 0.56
C ARG A 372 24.66 -11.32 0.88
N SER A 373 24.73 -10.64 2.03
CA SER A 373 23.77 -9.59 2.40
C SER A 373 23.96 -8.31 1.58
N SER A 374 25.18 -7.79 1.41
CA SER A 374 25.37 -6.54 0.64
C SER A 374 25.10 -6.72 -0.86
N TRP A 375 25.41 -7.90 -1.43
CA TRP A 375 25.03 -8.25 -2.79
C TRP A 375 23.52 -8.25 -3.01
N HIS A 376 22.77 -8.80 -2.05
CA HIS A 376 21.32 -8.85 -2.14
C HIS A 376 20.70 -7.47 -2.02
N GLU A 377 21.26 -6.59 -1.21
CA GLU A 377 20.80 -5.22 -1.04
C GLU A 377 20.98 -4.40 -2.33
N ILE A 378 22.15 -4.46 -2.97
CA ILE A 378 22.41 -3.77 -4.25
C ILE A 378 21.49 -4.30 -5.34
N LEU A 379 21.32 -5.61 -5.45
CA LEU A 379 20.39 -6.20 -6.41
C LEU A 379 18.94 -5.82 -6.10
N TYR A 380 18.58 -5.71 -4.83
CA TYR A 380 17.23 -5.30 -4.42
C TYR A 380 16.96 -3.83 -4.79
N LYS A 381 17.90 -2.91 -4.52
CA LYS A 381 17.81 -1.50 -4.96
C LYS A 381 17.67 -1.38 -6.48
N LEU A 382 18.53 -2.06 -7.26
CA LEU A 382 18.45 -2.07 -8.72
C LEU A 382 17.11 -2.63 -9.23
N ARG A 383 16.62 -3.68 -8.57
CA ARG A 383 15.36 -4.34 -8.93
C ARG A 383 14.15 -3.48 -8.60
N HIS A 384 14.16 -2.77 -7.47
CA HIS A 384 13.13 -1.80 -7.11
C HIS A 384 13.02 -0.69 -8.17
N ARG A 385 14.15 -0.08 -8.57
CA ARG A 385 14.18 0.92 -9.65
C ARG A 385 13.69 0.36 -10.98
N THR A 386 14.11 -0.85 -11.34
CA THR A 386 13.61 -1.53 -12.55
C THR A 386 12.10 -1.74 -12.52
N GLY A 387 11.53 -2.05 -11.35
CA GLY A 387 10.08 -2.13 -11.14
C GLY A 387 9.38 -0.78 -11.35
N LEU A 388 9.94 0.31 -10.81
CA LEU A 388 9.42 1.66 -11.04
C LEU A 388 9.47 2.06 -12.53
N TRP A 389 10.56 1.76 -13.24
CA TRP A 389 10.66 1.98 -14.69
C TRP A 389 9.64 1.16 -15.48
N LEU A 390 9.34 -0.07 -15.05
CA LEU A 390 8.30 -0.90 -15.67
C LEU A 390 6.90 -0.31 -15.45
N ILE A 391 6.59 0.15 -14.23
CA ILE A 391 5.32 0.86 -13.95
C ILE A 391 5.23 2.12 -14.80
N LEU A 392 6.34 2.85 -14.95
CA LEU A 392 6.40 4.05 -15.77
C LEU A 392 6.16 3.75 -17.25
N LEU A 393 6.71 2.65 -17.76
CA LEU A 393 6.45 2.18 -19.11
C LEU A 393 4.95 1.87 -19.31
N ILE A 394 4.35 1.07 -18.42
CA ILE A 394 2.94 0.67 -18.52
C ILE A 394 2.04 1.91 -18.47
N THR A 395 2.26 2.79 -17.49
CA THR A 395 1.46 4.03 -17.36
C THR A 395 1.67 4.98 -18.54
N SER A 396 2.86 5.05 -19.13
CA SER A 396 3.09 5.85 -20.36
C SER A 396 2.37 5.28 -21.59
N ILE A 397 2.27 3.94 -21.70
CA ILE A 397 1.46 3.29 -22.73
C ILE A 397 -0.01 3.66 -22.53
N LEU A 398 -0.51 3.65 -21.29
CA LEU A 398 -1.88 4.05 -20.98
C LEU A 398 -2.16 5.52 -21.31
N ILE A 399 -1.25 6.44 -20.98
CA ILE A 399 -1.36 7.85 -21.37
C ILE A 399 -1.52 7.95 -22.89
N TYR A 400 -0.67 7.24 -23.66
CA TYR A 400 -0.76 7.23 -25.12
C TYR A 400 -2.09 6.66 -25.63
N THR A 401 -2.49 5.47 -25.17
CA THR A 401 -3.71 4.80 -25.67
C THR A 401 -4.97 5.55 -25.28
N SER A 402 -5.05 6.07 -24.05
CA SER A 402 -6.20 6.84 -23.58
C SER A 402 -6.30 8.19 -24.28
N SER A 403 -5.18 8.87 -24.55
CA SER A 403 -5.21 10.11 -25.34
C SER A 403 -5.59 9.88 -26.80
N GLN A 404 -5.15 8.77 -27.40
CA GLN A 404 -5.59 8.33 -28.73
C GLN A 404 -7.09 8.04 -28.77
N ARG A 405 -7.63 7.45 -27.70
CA ARG A 405 -9.07 7.21 -27.55
C ARG A 405 -9.86 8.51 -27.52
N VAL A 406 -9.48 9.46 -26.65
CA VAL A 406 -10.09 10.81 -26.62
C VAL A 406 -10.05 11.46 -28.00
N TRP A 407 -8.92 11.34 -28.69
CA TRP A 407 -8.77 11.90 -30.03
C TRP A 407 -9.76 11.30 -31.04
N LYS A 408 -9.88 9.97 -31.07
CA LYS A 408 -10.70 9.25 -32.05
C LYS A 408 -12.20 9.28 -31.75
N ASN A 409 -12.59 9.28 -30.49
CA ASN A 409 -13.97 9.04 -30.07
C ASN A 409 -14.70 10.32 -29.64
N ASP A 410 -13.97 11.35 -29.22
CA ASP A 410 -14.54 12.62 -28.75
C ASP A 410 -14.18 13.73 -29.74
N ILE A 411 -12.88 14.01 -29.92
CA ILE A 411 -12.46 15.19 -30.71
C ILE A 411 -12.75 15.02 -32.20
N TYR A 412 -12.43 13.87 -32.79
CA TYR A 412 -12.59 13.63 -34.23
C TYR A 412 -14.06 13.61 -34.68
N PRO A 413 -14.97 12.85 -34.03
CA PRO A 413 -16.38 12.77 -34.45
C PRO A 413 -17.09 14.11 -34.26
N THR A 414 -16.88 14.80 -33.14
CA THR A 414 -17.48 16.12 -32.91
C THR A 414 -16.96 17.17 -33.91
N ALA A 415 -15.71 17.06 -34.37
CA ALA A 415 -15.22 17.91 -35.46
C ALA A 415 -15.89 17.58 -36.81
N LEU A 416 -16.17 16.30 -37.07
CA LEU A 416 -16.85 15.83 -38.28
C LEU A 416 -18.34 16.26 -38.30
N GLU A 417 -19.06 16.06 -37.20
CA GLU A 417 -20.50 16.41 -37.06
C GLU A 417 -20.76 17.90 -37.21
N ASN A 418 -19.83 18.74 -36.74
CA ASN A 418 -19.93 20.19 -36.91
C ASN A 418 -19.65 20.65 -38.36
N GLY A 419 -19.55 19.73 -39.33
CA GLY A 419 -19.39 20.01 -40.75
C GLY A 419 -18.02 20.61 -41.10
N GLN A 420 -17.00 20.35 -40.28
CA GLN A 420 -15.78 21.16 -40.31
C GLN A 420 -14.63 20.58 -41.15
N ILE A 421 -14.76 19.38 -41.73
CA ILE A 421 -13.65 18.74 -42.46
C ILE A 421 -13.79 18.93 -43.97
N GLU A 422 -13.16 20.00 -44.51
CA GLU A 422 -12.66 19.98 -45.89
C GLU A 422 -11.42 19.04 -45.96
N GLU A 423 -11.29 18.26 -47.03
CA GLU A 423 -10.47 17.04 -47.14
C GLU A 423 -8.97 17.12 -46.75
N ASP A 424 -8.38 18.30 -46.53
CA ASP A 424 -6.93 18.46 -46.32
C ASP A 424 -6.51 19.18 -45.01
N GLY A 425 -7.44 19.58 -44.15
CA GLY A 425 -7.13 20.32 -42.91
C GLY A 425 -6.76 19.42 -41.71
N SER A 426 -5.80 19.84 -40.87
CA SER A 426 -5.62 19.18 -39.56
C SER A 426 -6.85 19.46 -38.69
N VAL A 427 -7.36 18.46 -37.98
CA VAL A 427 -8.55 18.59 -37.12
C VAL A 427 -8.43 19.78 -36.15
N CYS A 428 -7.26 20.02 -35.55
CA CYS A 428 -7.09 21.18 -34.66
C CYS A 428 -7.08 22.52 -35.41
N SER A 429 -6.53 22.59 -36.63
CA SER A 429 -6.54 23.86 -37.40
C SER A 429 -7.96 24.23 -37.82
N ILE A 430 -8.78 23.23 -38.10
CA ILE A 430 -10.20 23.37 -38.40
C ILE A 430 -10.97 23.91 -37.18
N VAL A 431 -10.77 23.30 -36.00
CA VAL A 431 -11.39 23.74 -34.74
C VAL A 431 -11.00 25.19 -34.40
N HIS A 432 -9.73 25.55 -34.59
CA HIS A 432 -9.25 26.93 -34.38
C HIS A 432 -9.88 27.93 -35.35
N GLY A 433 -10.05 27.57 -36.63
CA GLY A 433 -10.64 28.44 -37.64
C GLY A 433 -12.12 28.79 -37.37
N TYR A 434 -12.87 27.85 -36.81
CA TYR A 434 -14.33 28.01 -36.63
C TYR A 434 -14.72 28.88 -35.43
N ILE A 435 -13.95 28.83 -34.33
CA ILE A 435 -14.22 29.66 -33.13
C ILE A 435 -14.05 31.16 -33.42
N SER A 436 -13.28 31.51 -34.45
CA SER A 436 -13.19 32.89 -34.93
C SER A 436 -14.50 33.42 -35.54
N LEU A 437 -15.45 32.55 -35.92
CA LEU A 437 -16.60 32.90 -36.76
C LEU A 437 -17.96 32.78 -36.06
N LYS A 438 -18.10 31.97 -35.01
CA LYS A 438 -19.38 31.77 -34.30
C LYS A 438 -19.32 32.36 -32.88
N SER A 439 -20.36 33.09 -32.48
CA SER A 439 -20.44 33.73 -31.16
C SER A 439 -20.29 32.72 -30.03
N ARG A 440 -19.59 33.14 -28.98
CA ARG A 440 -19.03 32.35 -27.87
C ARG A 440 -20.02 31.55 -26.99
N ASP A 441 -21.32 31.62 -27.28
CA ASP A 441 -22.39 31.16 -26.38
C ASP A 441 -22.96 29.78 -26.74
N ASP A 442 -22.51 29.14 -27.84
CA ASP A 442 -22.93 27.77 -28.17
C ASP A 442 -22.13 26.74 -27.35
N TYR A 443 -22.74 26.21 -26.28
CA TYR A 443 -22.22 25.23 -25.31
C TYR A 443 -21.77 23.86 -25.88
N GLY A 444 -21.71 23.69 -27.21
CA GLY A 444 -21.33 22.44 -27.88
C GLY A 444 -19.97 22.44 -28.57
N LEU A 445 -19.27 23.58 -28.64
CA LEU A 445 -18.01 23.69 -29.38
C LEU A 445 -16.82 23.16 -28.58
N ILE A 446 -16.00 22.30 -29.21
CA ILE A 446 -14.73 21.85 -28.64
C ILE A 446 -13.80 23.06 -28.49
N HIS A 447 -13.38 23.35 -27.26
CA HIS A 447 -12.40 24.39 -27.02
C HIS A 447 -11.04 24.01 -27.64
N PRO A 448 -10.29 24.94 -28.28
CA PRO A 448 -9.05 24.60 -28.99
C PRO A 448 -7.96 24.04 -28.08
N SER A 449 -7.98 24.48 -26.81
CA SER A 449 -7.09 24.01 -25.75
C SER A 449 -7.18 22.47 -25.60
N LYS A 450 -8.38 21.88 -25.72
CA LYS A 450 -8.61 20.44 -25.57
C LYS A 450 -7.89 19.66 -26.68
N CYS A 451 -7.93 20.17 -27.92
CA CYS A 451 -7.25 19.57 -29.07
C CYS A 451 -5.72 19.58 -28.91
N GLU A 452 -5.17 20.73 -28.52
CA GLU A 452 -3.72 20.88 -28.31
C GLU A 452 -3.23 20.06 -27.12
N ARG A 453 -3.95 20.09 -25.99
CA ARG A 453 -3.65 19.32 -24.78
C ARG A 453 -3.67 17.81 -25.08
N THR A 454 -4.63 17.32 -25.87
CA THR A 454 -4.70 15.90 -26.27
C THR A 454 -3.52 15.48 -27.14
N ARG A 455 -3.12 16.33 -28.10
CA ARG A 455 -1.93 16.06 -28.91
C ARG A 455 -0.65 16.06 -28.08
N ALA A 456 -0.52 16.99 -27.14
CA ALA A 456 0.60 17.04 -26.20
C ALA A 456 0.65 15.77 -25.32
N ALA A 457 -0.52 15.26 -24.91
CA ALA A 457 -0.64 14.02 -24.15
C ALA A 457 -0.18 12.79 -24.94
N ILE A 458 -0.61 12.67 -26.19
CA ILE A 458 -0.16 11.61 -27.12
C ILE A 458 1.36 11.65 -27.27
N ALA A 459 1.91 12.84 -27.56
CA ALA A 459 3.35 13.03 -27.74
C ALA A 459 4.14 12.69 -26.48
N THR A 460 3.65 13.11 -25.31
CA THR A 460 4.24 12.79 -24.02
C THR A 460 4.23 11.29 -23.75
N GLY A 461 3.11 10.60 -24.00
CA GLY A 461 3.01 9.15 -23.86
C GLY A 461 4.07 8.41 -24.69
N ILE A 462 4.20 8.75 -25.98
CA ILE A 462 5.21 8.15 -26.88
C ILE A 462 6.63 8.43 -26.37
N PHE A 463 6.93 9.68 -26.01
CA PHE A 463 8.24 10.08 -25.52
C PHE A 463 8.63 9.31 -24.25
N CYS A 464 7.72 9.22 -23.28
CA CYS A 464 7.94 8.51 -22.02
C CYS A 464 8.05 6.98 -22.21
N VAL A 465 7.32 6.39 -23.16
CA VAL A 465 7.50 4.98 -23.56
C VAL A 465 8.91 4.75 -24.08
N CYS A 466 9.40 5.59 -24.98
CA CYS A 466 10.74 5.46 -25.55
C CYS A 466 11.84 5.58 -24.48
N LEU A 467 11.75 6.58 -23.60
CA LEU A 467 12.70 6.76 -22.51
C LEU A 467 12.67 5.62 -21.49
N SER A 468 11.47 5.12 -21.14
CA SER A 468 11.33 4.00 -20.20
C SER A 468 11.89 2.70 -20.78
N LEU A 469 11.66 2.42 -22.08
CA LEU A 469 12.26 1.30 -22.78
C LEU A 469 13.79 1.41 -22.83
N PHE A 470 14.32 2.60 -23.09
CA PHE A 470 15.76 2.84 -23.07
C PHE A 470 16.36 2.57 -21.69
N ALA A 471 15.73 3.07 -20.61
CA ALA A 471 16.18 2.83 -19.24
C ALA A 471 16.13 1.34 -18.86
N LEU A 472 15.05 0.63 -19.22
CA LEU A 472 14.91 -0.82 -18.98
C LEU A 472 15.96 -1.63 -19.76
N LEU A 473 16.22 -1.27 -21.02
CA LEU A 473 17.26 -1.89 -21.84
C LEU A 473 18.64 -1.64 -21.24
N ALA A 474 18.92 -0.41 -20.77
CA ALA A 474 20.15 -0.08 -20.07
C ALA A 474 20.30 -0.94 -18.80
N HIS A 475 19.26 -1.05 -17.96
CA HIS A 475 19.24 -1.91 -16.78
C HIS A 475 19.53 -3.38 -17.13
N PHE A 476 18.94 -3.88 -18.21
CA PHE A 476 19.13 -5.25 -18.68
C PHE A 476 20.56 -5.52 -19.16
N ILE A 477 21.10 -4.65 -20.02
CA ILE A 477 22.47 -4.75 -20.54
C ILE A 477 23.47 -4.68 -19.37
N MET A 478 23.24 -3.75 -18.44
CA MET A 478 24.11 -3.55 -17.29
C MET A 478 24.06 -4.73 -16.33
N SER A 479 22.87 -5.26 -16.03
CA SER A 479 22.71 -6.48 -15.23
C SER A 479 23.47 -7.66 -15.82
N ARG A 480 23.43 -7.82 -17.15
CA ARG A 480 24.19 -8.86 -17.87
C ARG A 480 25.70 -8.64 -17.78
N LYS A 481 26.20 -7.43 -18.09
CA LYS A 481 27.64 -7.09 -18.00
C LYS A 481 28.19 -7.34 -16.61
N VAL A 482 27.44 -6.91 -15.61
CA VAL A 482 27.77 -7.07 -14.20
C VAL A 482 27.81 -8.55 -13.81
N THR A 483 26.83 -9.33 -14.23
CA THR A 483 26.82 -10.79 -13.99
C THR A 483 28.00 -11.48 -14.67
N ALA A 484 28.35 -11.07 -15.88
CA ALA A 484 29.51 -11.59 -16.61
C ALA A 484 30.84 -11.25 -15.92
N GLN A 485 31.01 -9.99 -15.49
CA GLN A 485 32.19 -9.56 -14.72
C GLN A 485 32.34 -10.32 -13.42
N ILE A 486 31.25 -10.56 -12.68
CA ILE A 486 31.27 -11.37 -11.45
C ILE A 486 31.72 -12.79 -11.74
N LYS A 487 31.16 -13.41 -12.79
CA LYS A 487 31.53 -14.77 -13.19
C LYS A 487 32.99 -14.87 -13.63
N SER A 488 33.55 -13.80 -14.21
CA SER A 488 34.97 -13.73 -14.53
C SER A 488 35.85 -13.51 -13.28
N SER A 489 35.40 -12.66 -12.36
CA SER A 489 36.15 -12.27 -11.16
C SER A 489 36.06 -13.32 -10.05
N SER A 490 35.04 -14.19 -10.06
CA SER A 490 34.90 -15.28 -9.08
C SER A 490 36.07 -16.26 -9.12
N LYS A 491 36.84 -16.30 -10.22
CA LYS A 491 38.08 -17.08 -10.32
C LYS A 491 39.29 -16.42 -9.64
N LEU A 492 39.25 -15.11 -9.40
CA LEU A 492 40.33 -14.32 -8.77
C LEU A 492 40.06 -14.01 -7.28
N LEU A 493 38.94 -14.49 -6.75
CA LEU A 493 38.26 -13.94 -5.58
C LEU A 493 38.75 -14.48 -4.21
N ASN A 494 39.98 -15.01 -4.16
CA ASN A 494 40.61 -15.29 -2.86
C ASN A 494 41.00 -14.00 -2.12
N ASP A 495 41.16 -12.87 -2.84
CA ASP A 495 41.48 -11.59 -2.22
C ASP A 495 40.24 -10.74 -1.90
N ARG A 496 40.12 -10.34 -0.63
CA ARG A 496 39.00 -9.56 -0.08
C ARG A 496 39.08 -8.10 -0.52
N GLU A 497 40.27 -7.56 -0.73
CA GLU A 497 40.48 -6.16 -1.16
C GLU A 497 40.12 -5.97 -2.61
N THR A 498 40.62 -6.84 -3.50
CA THR A 498 40.25 -6.86 -4.92
C THR A 498 38.72 -6.91 -5.09
N TYR A 499 38.03 -7.68 -4.25
CA TYR A 499 36.56 -7.77 -4.29
C TYR A 499 35.85 -6.48 -3.81
N ARG A 500 36.34 -5.81 -2.76
CA ARG A 500 35.80 -4.50 -2.34
C ARG A 500 36.05 -3.44 -3.42
N GLU A 501 37.23 -3.45 -4.03
CA GLU A 501 37.57 -2.52 -5.09
C GLU A 501 36.72 -2.77 -6.35
N LEU A 502 36.45 -4.03 -6.69
CA LEU A 502 35.49 -4.39 -7.73
C LEU A 502 34.08 -3.93 -7.40
N LEU A 503 33.63 -4.03 -6.14
CA LEU A 503 32.34 -3.49 -5.71
C LEU A 503 32.28 -1.95 -5.82
N ARG A 504 33.35 -1.24 -5.45
CA ARG A 504 33.45 0.22 -5.62
C ARG A 504 33.46 0.60 -7.10
N LYS A 505 34.29 -0.05 -7.93
CA LYS A 505 34.30 0.14 -9.39
C LYS A 505 32.94 -0.19 -10.01
N ARG A 506 32.22 -1.18 -9.47
CA ARG A 506 30.88 -1.60 -9.93
C ARG A 506 29.78 -0.58 -9.64
N ARG A 507 29.85 0.19 -8.55
CA ARG A 507 28.91 1.31 -8.32
C ARG A 507 28.99 2.34 -9.46
N LYS A 508 30.18 2.54 -10.03
CA LYS A 508 30.40 3.45 -11.17
C LYS A 508 29.90 2.95 -12.54
N PHE A 509 29.47 1.68 -12.66
CA PHE A 509 29.21 1.09 -13.98
C PHE A 509 27.83 1.42 -14.57
N VAL A 510 26.80 1.62 -13.75
CA VAL A 510 25.60 2.34 -14.22
C VAL A 510 25.90 3.80 -13.93
N PRO A 511 25.84 4.72 -14.91
CA PRO A 511 25.89 6.12 -14.57
C PRO A 511 24.59 6.39 -13.80
N LEU A 512 24.63 6.29 -12.48
CA LEU A 512 23.56 6.70 -11.58
C LEU A 512 23.12 8.13 -11.97
N HIS A 513 24.07 8.94 -12.43
CA HIS A 513 23.83 10.23 -13.07
C HIS A 513 22.97 10.17 -14.35
N LEU A 514 23.17 9.18 -15.24
CA LEU A 514 22.31 9.00 -16.42
C LEU A 514 20.89 8.59 -16.00
N GLU A 515 20.75 7.67 -15.03
CA GLU A 515 19.43 7.29 -14.52
C GLU A 515 18.75 8.47 -13.81
N ALA A 516 19.49 9.22 -13.00
CA ALA A 516 19.03 10.45 -12.37
C ALA A 516 18.60 11.49 -13.43
N MET A 517 19.41 11.70 -14.47
CA MET A 517 19.10 12.64 -15.55
C MET A 517 17.85 12.20 -16.32
N LEU A 518 17.76 10.94 -16.73
CA LEU A 518 16.60 10.38 -17.42
C LEU A 518 15.33 10.49 -16.57
N SER A 519 15.42 10.15 -15.28
CA SER A 519 14.30 10.26 -14.35
C SER A 519 13.89 11.72 -14.08
N CYS A 520 14.84 12.66 -14.03
CA CYS A 520 14.53 14.09 -13.93
C CYS A 520 13.81 14.61 -15.18
N VAL A 521 14.30 14.27 -16.38
CA VAL A 521 13.69 14.67 -17.65
C VAL A 521 12.28 14.10 -17.78
N ILE A 522 12.12 12.80 -17.54
CA ILE A 522 10.80 12.15 -17.65
C ILE A 522 9.84 12.67 -16.57
N SER A 523 10.32 12.96 -15.35
CA SER A 523 9.50 13.52 -14.28
C SER A 523 9.02 14.93 -14.59
N PHE A 524 9.88 15.76 -15.17
CA PHE A 524 9.50 17.10 -15.62
C PHE A 524 8.45 17.06 -16.73
N VAL A 525 8.67 16.22 -17.76
CA VAL A 525 7.71 16.06 -18.87
C VAL A 525 6.38 15.51 -18.38
N LEU A 526 6.39 14.52 -17.50
CA LEU A 526 5.17 13.95 -16.91
C LEU A 526 4.47 14.91 -15.95
N ALA A 527 5.20 15.79 -15.24
CA ALA A 527 4.61 16.84 -14.43
C ALA A 527 3.79 17.80 -15.29
N ILE A 528 4.39 18.30 -16.38
CA ILE A 528 3.72 19.17 -17.34
C ILE A 528 2.51 18.44 -17.92
N ASN A 529 2.68 17.19 -18.35
CA ASN A 529 1.59 16.41 -18.93
C ASN A 529 0.44 16.20 -17.95
N ALA A 530 0.73 15.81 -16.70
CA ALA A 530 -0.30 15.64 -15.68
C ALA A 530 -1.08 16.94 -15.51
N ILE A 531 -0.39 18.06 -15.29
CA ILE A 531 -1.02 19.39 -15.16
C ILE A 531 -1.86 19.76 -16.39
N PHE A 532 -1.32 19.62 -17.60
CA PHE A 532 -2.01 19.99 -18.84
C PHE A 532 -3.21 19.08 -19.15
N CYS A 533 -3.06 17.78 -18.91
CA CYS A 533 -4.12 16.82 -19.20
C CYS A 533 -5.28 16.93 -18.22
N THR A 534 -4.99 17.29 -16.96
CA THR A 534 -5.98 17.30 -15.87
C THR A 534 -6.44 18.70 -15.47
N ALA A 535 -6.07 19.70 -16.27
CA ALA A 535 -6.64 21.04 -16.28
C ALA A 535 -8.16 21.00 -16.59
N VAL A 536 -8.87 22.12 -16.36
CA VAL A 536 -10.36 22.17 -16.43
C VAL A 536 -10.91 21.66 -17.76
N GLU A 537 -10.28 22.10 -18.85
CA GLU A 537 -10.60 21.66 -20.22
C GLU A 537 -9.62 20.61 -20.75
N GLY A 538 -8.83 20.01 -19.87
CA GLY A 538 -7.89 18.97 -20.25
C GLY A 538 -8.62 17.68 -20.66
N PRO A 539 -8.06 16.88 -21.58
CA PRO A 539 -8.67 15.62 -22.02
C PRO A 539 -8.91 14.61 -20.89
N ALA A 540 -8.18 14.73 -19.78
CA ALA A 540 -8.29 13.82 -18.65
C ALA A 540 -9.35 14.22 -17.62
N SER A 541 -9.97 15.40 -17.71
CA SER A 541 -11.06 15.76 -16.79
C SER A 541 -12.25 14.81 -16.96
N ARG A 542 -12.45 14.30 -18.19
CA ARG A 542 -13.51 13.35 -18.55
C ARG A 542 -13.03 11.90 -18.58
N VAL A 543 -11.79 11.66 -19.04
CA VAL A 543 -11.26 10.29 -19.18
C VAL A 543 -10.40 9.90 -17.98
N GLY A 544 -11.02 9.18 -17.03
CA GLY A 544 -10.38 8.73 -15.80
C GLY A 544 -9.06 7.98 -16.02
N ASP A 545 -8.96 7.09 -17.01
CA ASP A 545 -7.70 6.39 -17.31
C ASP A 545 -6.54 7.34 -17.60
N LEU A 546 -6.80 8.40 -18.38
CA LEU A 546 -5.78 9.38 -18.71
C LEU A 546 -5.37 10.18 -17.47
N TYR A 547 -6.33 10.47 -16.58
CA TYR A 547 -6.09 11.16 -15.31
C TYR A 547 -5.15 10.35 -14.41
N TYR A 548 -5.55 9.12 -14.07
CA TYR A 548 -4.80 8.28 -13.13
C TYR A 548 -3.46 7.83 -13.70
N SER A 549 -3.40 7.47 -14.99
CA SER A 549 -2.13 7.08 -15.62
C SER A 549 -1.12 8.23 -15.63
N SER A 550 -1.55 9.46 -15.94
CA SER A 550 -0.70 10.65 -15.91
C SER A 550 -0.14 10.91 -14.52
N TRP A 551 -0.98 10.85 -13.48
CA TRP A 551 -0.55 11.08 -12.11
C TRP A 551 0.33 9.97 -11.54
N ILE A 552 -0.01 8.70 -11.79
CA ILE A 552 0.81 7.56 -11.34
C ILE A 552 2.18 7.61 -12.03
N ALA A 553 2.23 7.89 -13.34
CA ALA A 553 3.48 8.06 -14.06
C ALA A 553 4.33 9.18 -13.45
N PHE A 554 3.74 10.34 -13.19
CA PHE A 554 4.42 11.45 -12.54
C PHE A 554 4.95 11.08 -11.16
N VAL A 555 4.13 10.51 -10.26
CA VAL A 555 4.56 10.11 -8.91
C VAL A 555 5.66 9.05 -8.96
N CYS A 556 5.56 8.06 -9.86
CA CYS A 556 6.59 7.03 -10.02
C CYS A 556 7.92 7.62 -10.50
N SER A 557 7.87 8.52 -11.49
CA SER A 557 9.07 9.21 -11.98
C SER A 557 9.73 10.08 -10.90
N MET A 558 8.94 10.77 -10.07
CA MET A 558 9.44 11.56 -8.95
C MET A 558 10.10 10.66 -7.89
N LYS A 559 9.50 9.50 -7.59
CA LYS A 559 10.10 8.50 -6.68
C LYS A 559 11.42 7.95 -7.23
N LEU A 560 11.52 7.76 -8.55
CA LEU A 560 12.79 7.42 -9.20
C LEU A 560 13.84 8.52 -9.00
N VAL A 561 13.49 9.79 -9.23
CA VAL A 561 14.39 10.93 -9.00
C VAL A 561 14.89 10.98 -7.56
N LEU A 562 13.98 10.92 -6.58
CA LEU A 562 14.33 10.94 -5.17
C LEU A 562 15.20 9.74 -4.77
N SER A 563 14.92 8.55 -5.32
CA SER A 563 15.75 7.36 -5.10
C SER A 563 17.16 7.54 -5.68
N CYS A 564 17.29 8.15 -6.85
CA CYS A 564 18.59 8.39 -7.48
C CYS A 564 19.39 9.44 -6.70
N ILE A 565 18.75 10.56 -6.33
CA ILE A 565 19.37 11.62 -5.53
C ILE A 565 19.85 11.07 -4.18
N LYS A 566 19.02 10.25 -3.52
CA LYS A 566 19.40 9.59 -2.27
C LYS A 566 20.65 8.72 -2.44
N ASP A 567 20.69 7.88 -3.47
CA ASP A 567 21.84 7.02 -3.74
C ASP A 567 23.11 7.85 -4.10
N ILE A 568 22.96 9.02 -4.73
CA ILE A 568 24.10 9.93 -5.04
C ILE A 568 24.68 10.52 -3.74
N PHE A 569 23.84 11.01 -2.83
CA PHE A 569 24.31 11.56 -1.55
C PHE A 569 24.95 10.50 -0.64
N GLU A 570 24.43 9.26 -0.66
CA GLU A 570 25.04 8.14 0.05
C GLU A 570 26.44 7.78 -0.50
N GLU A 571 26.74 8.09 -1.77
CA GLU A 571 28.05 7.81 -2.39
C GLU A 571 29.12 8.84 -1.97
N ASP A 572 28.76 10.12 -1.90
CA ASP A 572 29.69 11.20 -1.52
C ASP A 572 30.17 11.10 -0.06
N GLU A 573 29.32 10.60 0.86
CA GLU A 573 29.66 10.45 2.27
C GLU A 573 30.65 9.29 2.53
N GLU A 574 30.55 8.18 1.77
CA GLU A 574 31.50 7.05 1.90
C GLU A 574 32.94 7.43 1.48
N ASP A 575 33.11 8.30 0.48
CA ASP A 575 34.42 8.69 -0.03
C ASP A 575 35.17 9.66 0.90
N ILE A 576 34.43 10.51 1.64
CA ILE A 576 35.03 11.47 2.59
C ILE A 576 35.57 10.74 3.82
N GLY A 577 34.86 9.74 4.34
CA GLY A 577 35.24 9.02 5.57
C GLY A 577 36.53 8.20 5.45
N VAL A 578 36.83 7.65 4.27
CA VAL A 578 38.00 6.76 4.08
C VAL A 578 39.30 7.55 3.85
N SER A 579 39.23 8.78 3.35
CA SER A 579 40.42 9.59 3.06
C SER A 579 41.04 10.29 4.28
N GLY A 580 40.33 10.31 5.41
CA GLY A 580 40.69 11.11 6.59
C GLY A 580 41.54 10.41 7.67
N GLU A 581 41.49 9.08 7.79
CA GLU A 581 42.10 8.38 8.97
C GLU A 581 43.33 7.51 8.67
N GLU A 582 43.71 7.28 7.42
CA GLU A 582 44.85 6.40 7.08
C GLU A 582 46.12 7.18 6.69
N LYS A 583 46.34 8.34 7.32
CA LYS A 583 47.65 9.01 7.31
C LYS A 583 48.21 8.99 8.73
N ASP A 584 49.25 8.17 8.91
CA ASP A 584 50.24 8.22 9.99
C ASP A 584 49.98 7.43 11.29
N PHE A 585 49.42 6.23 11.23
CA PHE A 585 49.74 5.17 12.21
C PHE A 585 50.76 4.18 11.66
N VAL A 586 51.92 4.69 11.23
CA VAL A 586 53.14 3.89 11.22
C VAL A 586 53.54 3.73 12.68
N PRO A 587 53.62 2.51 13.24
CA PRO A 587 54.13 2.32 14.58
C PRO A 587 55.57 2.83 14.60
N ARG A 588 55.75 4.00 15.21
CA ARG A 588 57.06 4.61 15.39
C ARG A 588 57.84 3.69 16.33
N GLU A 589 58.80 2.98 15.77
CA GLU A 589 59.72 2.11 16.48
C GLU A 589 60.33 2.91 17.64
N VAL A 590 59.96 2.54 18.87
CA VAL A 590 60.39 3.22 20.09
C VAL A 590 61.88 2.89 20.30
N THR A 591 62.74 3.68 19.69
CA THR A 591 64.15 3.73 20.03
C THR A 591 64.32 4.62 21.26
N ALA A 592 64.57 3.99 22.41
CA ALA A 592 64.86 4.65 23.66
C ALA A 592 66.17 5.47 23.55
N LYS A 593 66.10 6.78 23.82
CA LYS A 593 67.25 7.59 24.25
C LYS A 593 66.83 8.64 25.30
N PRO A 594 67.74 9.00 26.22
CA PRO A 594 67.43 9.54 27.55
C PRO A 594 67.24 11.07 27.56
N PRO A 595 66.73 11.65 28.67
CA PRO A 595 66.23 13.02 28.70
C PRO A 595 67.34 14.03 28.98
N ASN A 596 67.29 15.19 28.33
CA ASN A 596 67.90 16.41 28.86
C ASN A 596 67.34 17.71 28.24
N GLN A 597 67.09 18.67 29.14
CA GLN A 597 67.11 20.13 29.00
C GLN A 597 65.89 20.92 28.44
N LYS A 598 65.14 21.49 29.40
CA LYS A 598 64.91 22.94 29.69
C LYS A 598 64.73 24.00 28.57
N PHE A 599 63.67 24.80 28.78
CA PHE A 599 63.46 26.26 28.51
C PHE A 599 63.31 26.68 27.03
N SER A 600 62.30 27.44 26.56
CA SER A 600 61.83 28.75 27.01
C SER A 600 60.71 29.29 26.08
N ARG A 601 60.00 30.30 26.57
CA ARG A 601 58.93 31.12 25.96
C ARG A 601 59.34 31.88 24.69
N HIS A 602 58.40 32.13 23.77
CA HIS A 602 57.78 33.44 23.46
C HIS A 602 56.74 33.30 22.34
N GLY A 603 55.59 33.99 22.50
CA GLY A 603 54.42 33.84 21.63
C GLY A 603 54.25 34.91 20.55
N MET A 604 53.07 34.94 19.93
CA MET A 604 52.31 36.16 19.63
C MET A 604 50.90 35.82 19.17
N ALA A 605 49.97 36.65 19.63
CA ALA A 605 48.54 36.59 19.45
C ALA A 605 48.06 36.96 18.03
N ARG A 606 46.82 36.56 17.71
CA ARG A 606 45.79 37.53 17.31
C ARG A 606 44.39 36.93 17.47
N ASP A 607 43.66 37.58 18.36
CA ASP A 607 42.25 37.41 18.65
C ASP A 607 41.35 37.79 17.47
N PHE A 608 40.21 37.11 17.35
CA PHE A 608 38.92 37.77 17.15
C PHE A 608 37.79 36.86 17.66
N SER A 609 37.38 37.13 18.90
CA SER A 609 36.23 36.51 19.56
C SER A 609 34.96 37.29 19.26
N LEU A 610 33.86 36.61 18.94
CA LEU A 610 32.51 37.13 19.12
C LEU A 610 31.76 36.15 20.01
N HIS A 611 31.67 36.51 21.30
CA HIS A 611 30.95 35.80 22.34
C HIS A 611 29.44 35.98 22.14
N THR A 612 28.71 34.88 21.97
CA THR A 612 27.32 34.78 22.39
C THR A 612 27.23 33.66 23.42
N ASN A 613 27.14 34.05 24.70
CA ASN A 613 26.86 33.15 25.81
C ASN A 613 25.41 32.66 25.71
N PHE A 614 25.22 31.38 25.39
CA PHE A 614 23.98 30.68 25.66
C PHE A 614 24.30 29.53 26.63
N GLN A 615 23.97 29.73 27.91
CA GLN A 615 24.01 28.67 28.91
C GLN A 615 22.92 27.66 28.58
N VAL A 616 23.28 26.55 27.94
CA VAL A 616 22.44 25.35 27.91
C VAL A 616 22.79 24.53 29.16
N LYS A 617 21.88 24.56 30.13
CA LYS A 617 21.85 23.65 31.27
C LYS A 617 21.15 22.38 30.80
N GLU A 618 21.88 21.44 30.23
CA GLU A 618 21.37 20.10 29.92
C GLU A 618 21.75 19.13 31.04
N GLU A 619 20.77 18.85 31.92
CA GLU A 619 20.76 17.67 32.77
C GLU A 619 20.34 16.46 31.92
N VAL A 620 21.30 15.80 31.28
CA VAL A 620 21.09 14.44 30.78
C VAL A 620 21.40 13.47 31.94
N SER A 621 20.39 13.23 32.77
CA SER A 621 20.42 12.17 33.79
C SER A 621 20.25 10.81 33.11
N MET A 622 21.34 10.26 32.58
CA MET A 622 21.39 8.87 32.15
C MET A 622 21.71 8.02 33.39
N ARG A 623 20.67 7.57 34.10
CA ARG A 623 20.79 6.54 35.15
C ARG A 623 21.24 5.22 34.52
N LEU A 624 22.54 5.06 34.36
CA LEU A 624 23.16 3.74 34.24
C LEU A 624 23.07 3.10 35.63
N VAL A 625 22.14 2.17 35.81
CA VAL A 625 22.11 1.30 36.99
C VAL A 625 23.30 0.35 36.88
N MET A 626 24.47 0.82 37.32
CA MET A 626 25.55 -0.07 37.73
C MET A 626 25.18 -0.58 39.11
N LEU A 627 24.94 -1.88 39.20
CA LEU A 627 24.95 -2.59 40.48
C LEU A 627 26.32 -2.34 41.11
N SER A 628 26.32 -1.53 42.17
CA SER A 628 27.47 -1.29 43.02
C SER A 628 27.84 -2.62 43.70
N PRO A 629 29.09 -3.10 43.63
CA PRO A 629 29.54 -4.12 44.55
C PRO A 629 29.61 -3.46 45.93
N THR A 630 28.92 -4.05 46.90
CA THR A 630 29.09 -3.75 48.31
C THR A 630 30.56 -3.95 48.69
N GLN A 631 31.25 -2.87 49.05
CA GLN A 631 32.48 -2.93 49.82
C GLN A 631 32.13 -3.41 51.23
N SER A 632 32.50 -4.65 51.56
CA SER A 632 32.75 -5.07 52.93
C SER A 632 34.24 -4.89 53.21
N SER A 633 34.56 -4.14 54.26
CA SER A 633 35.91 -3.99 54.79
C SER A 633 36.37 -5.25 55.52
N ASP A 634 37.69 -5.32 55.63
CA ASP A 634 38.50 -6.01 56.64
C ASP A 634 38.65 -7.53 56.54
N GLY A 635 39.90 -7.94 56.38
CA GLY A 635 40.36 -9.32 56.49
C GLY A 635 41.68 -9.52 55.77
N ASP A 636 42.78 -9.11 56.42
CA ASP A 636 44.13 -9.60 56.13
C ASP A 636 44.13 -11.13 56.05
N GLU A 637 44.72 -11.71 55.01
CA GLU A 637 45.65 -12.84 55.15
C GLU A 637 46.32 -13.18 53.80
N ASP A 638 47.64 -13.34 53.90
CA ASP A 638 48.56 -13.78 52.86
C ASP A 638 48.14 -15.12 52.22
N GLY A 639 48.12 -15.16 50.89
CA GLY A 639 47.72 -16.36 50.16
C GLY A 639 48.10 -16.33 48.70
N THR A 640 49.41 -16.43 48.42
CA THR A 640 49.97 -16.61 47.09
C THR A 640 49.46 -17.90 46.44
N ILE A 641 48.41 -17.82 45.63
CA ILE A 641 48.04 -18.88 44.67
C ILE A 641 47.96 -18.25 43.27
N GLY A 642 49.02 -18.51 42.49
CA GLY A 642 49.07 -18.20 41.07
C GLY A 642 48.06 -19.04 40.30
N SER A 643 46.90 -18.44 40.04
CA SER A 643 45.87 -18.99 39.16
C SER A 643 46.00 -18.32 37.78
N TYR A 644 46.62 -19.04 36.84
CA TYR A 644 46.58 -18.73 35.41
C TYR A 644 45.14 -18.94 34.89
N ILE A 645 44.26 -17.96 35.13
CA ILE A 645 43.02 -17.84 34.37
C ILE A 645 43.35 -16.97 33.16
N GLY A 646 43.35 -17.58 31.98
CA GLY A 646 43.60 -16.92 30.70
C GLY A 646 42.72 -15.68 30.54
N GLY A 647 43.37 -14.51 30.61
CA GLY A 647 42.75 -13.22 30.36
C GLY A 647 42.26 -13.15 28.91
N MET A 648 40.98 -13.41 28.69
CA MET A 648 40.31 -12.91 27.50
C MET A 648 40.37 -11.38 27.56
N PRO A 649 40.95 -10.71 26.55
CA PRO A 649 41.02 -9.25 26.54
C PRO A 649 39.60 -8.70 26.57
N ILE A 650 39.29 -7.96 27.64
CA ILE A 650 38.04 -7.21 27.74
C ILE A 650 38.06 -6.22 26.57
N PRO A 651 37.11 -6.30 25.62
CA PRO A 651 37.09 -5.38 24.48
C PRO A 651 37.06 -3.94 25.00
N GLU A 652 37.99 -3.11 24.51
CA GLU A 652 38.15 -1.73 24.92
C GLU A 652 36.80 -0.98 24.87
N LYS A 653 36.47 -0.28 25.95
CA LYS A 653 35.24 0.53 26.08
C LYS A 653 35.03 1.52 24.92
N ASN A 654 36.08 1.88 24.20
CA ASN A 654 36.04 2.80 23.06
C ASN A 654 35.19 2.24 21.90
N GLY A 655 35.20 0.92 21.68
CA GLY A 655 34.43 0.31 20.59
C GLY A 655 32.91 0.41 20.77
N LEU A 656 32.42 0.36 22.02
CA LEU A 656 30.99 0.46 22.29
C LEU A 656 30.48 1.90 22.06
N HIS A 657 31.25 2.91 22.47
CA HIS A 657 30.88 4.31 22.25
C HIS A 657 30.83 4.65 20.75
N GLN A 658 31.82 4.19 19.99
CA GLN A 658 31.86 4.37 18.54
C GLN A 658 30.66 3.70 17.85
N MET A 659 30.30 2.47 18.26
CA MET A 659 29.11 1.80 17.73
C MET A 659 27.80 2.52 18.06
N PHE A 660 27.68 3.15 19.24
CA PHE A 660 26.50 3.94 19.59
C PHE A 660 26.43 5.25 18.80
N GLU A 661 27.57 5.92 18.59
CA GLU A 661 27.66 7.14 17.82
C GLU A 661 27.34 6.91 16.34
N GLU A 662 27.91 5.87 15.73
CA GLU A 662 27.57 5.45 14.36
C GLU A 662 26.07 5.14 14.22
N ARG A 663 25.47 4.44 15.19
CA ARG A 663 24.04 4.12 15.15
C ARG A 663 23.17 5.39 15.25
N MET A 664 23.55 6.37 16.07
CA MET A 664 22.82 7.62 16.19
C MET A 664 22.88 8.44 14.90
N VAL A 665 24.05 8.54 14.26
CA VAL A 665 24.22 9.26 12.99
C VAL A 665 23.36 8.64 11.89
N VAL A 666 23.35 7.31 11.78
CA VAL A 666 22.53 6.60 10.78
C VAL A 666 21.03 6.81 11.02
N GLU A 667 20.58 6.82 12.27
CA GLU A 667 19.16 7.07 12.59
C GLU A 667 18.74 8.52 12.30
N GLU A 668 19.61 9.48 12.59
CA GLU A 668 19.39 10.89 12.29
C GLU A 668 19.27 11.15 10.78
N GLU A 669 20.16 10.57 9.98
CA GLU A 669 20.15 10.70 8.51
C GLU A 669 18.92 10.01 7.89
N ALA A 670 18.52 8.85 8.44
CA ALA A 670 17.28 8.19 8.04
C ALA A 670 16.04 9.04 8.38
N SER A 671 16.07 9.79 9.49
CA SER A 671 15.02 10.76 9.83
C SER A 671 15.03 11.96 8.88
N ARG A 672 16.22 12.52 8.59
CA ARG A 672 16.39 13.63 7.64
C ARG A 672 15.82 13.30 6.28
N ALA A 673 16.20 12.16 5.70
CA ALA A 673 15.73 11.72 4.39
C ALA A 673 14.20 11.63 4.32
N LYS A 674 13.55 11.09 5.37
CA LYS A 674 12.08 11.02 5.44
C LYS A 674 11.42 12.40 5.52
N ARG A 675 12.05 13.37 6.19
CA ARG A 675 11.54 14.75 6.27
C ARG A 675 11.69 15.48 4.94
N VAL A 676 12.85 15.35 4.28
CA VAL A 676 13.10 15.88 2.93
C VAL A 676 12.00 15.43 1.97
N GLU A 677 11.71 14.12 1.95
CA GLU A 677 10.68 13.52 1.10
C GLU A 677 9.29 14.11 1.35
N ARG A 678 8.90 14.31 2.62
CA ARG A 678 7.57 14.85 2.98
C ARG A 678 7.43 16.33 2.68
N TRP A 679 8.47 17.12 2.93
CA TRP A 679 8.46 18.54 2.59
C TRP A 679 8.43 18.75 1.07
N ALA A 680 9.20 17.96 0.32
CA ALA A 680 9.16 17.95 -1.15
C ALA A 680 7.76 17.57 -1.66
N SER A 681 7.17 16.50 -1.14
CA SER A 681 5.83 16.05 -1.52
C SER A 681 4.78 17.13 -1.24
N GLY A 682 4.87 17.81 -0.09
CA GLY A 682 3.97 18.91 0.26
C GLY A 682 4.06 20.09 -0.71
N ALA A 683 5.28 20.48 -1.08
CA ALA A 683 5.49 21.54 -2.07
C ALA A 683 4.88 21.18 -3.43
N ILE A 684 5.10 19.95 -3.89
CA ILE A 684 4.60 19.47 -5.17
C ILE A 684 3.07 19.38 -5.18
N PHE A 685 2.47 18.84 -4.13
CA PHE A 685 1.01 18.71 -4.07
C PHE A 685 0.32 20.07 -4.06
N SER A 686 0.84 21.04 -3.30
CA SER A 686 0.32 22.40 -3.29
C SER A 686 0.57 23.15 -4.60
N PHE A 687 1.67 22.88 -5.30
CA PHE A 687 1.95 23.44 -6.62
C PHE A 687 0.94 22.97 -7.66
N VAL A 688 0.64 21.66 -7.69
CA VAL A 688 -0.37 21.10 -8.59
C VAL A 688 -1.75 21.70 -8.31
N TYR A 689 -2.13 21.77 -7.03
CA TYR A 689 -3.38 22.41 -6.64
C TYR A 689 -3.41 23.88 -7.07
N LEU A 690 -2.34 24.65 -6.82
CA LEU A 690 -2.24 26.06 -7.20
C LEU A 690 -2.44 26.25 -8.71
N ILE A 691 -1.78 25.46 -9.55
CA ILE A 691 -1.95 25.58 -11.01
C ILE A 691 -3.36 25.23 -11.42
N SER A 692 -3.96 24.19 -10.82
CA SER A 692 -5.34 23.78 -11.14
C SER A 692 -6.34 24.89 -10.79
N VAL A 693 -6.15 25.55 -9.63
CA VAL A 693 -6.97 26.70 -9.22
C VAL A 693 -6.74 27.91 -10.13
N ILE A 694 -5.51 28.16 -10.55
CA ILE A 694 -5.20 29.26 -11.48
C ILE A 694 -5.85 29.00 -12.84
N ASP A 695 -5.76 27.76 -13.37
CA ASP A 695 -6.43 27.36 -14.61
C ASP A 695 -7.94 27.52 -14.47
N ALA A 696 -8.53 27.07 -13.36
CA ALA A 696 -9.95 27.27 -13.05
C ALA A 696 -10.33 28.76 -13.02
N ALA A 697 -9.56 29.60 -12.34
CA ALA A 697 -9.78 31.03 -12.25
C ALA A 697 -9.70 31.75 -13.60
N PHE A 698 -8.91 31.24 -14.55
CA PHE A 698 -8.84 31.80 -15.90
C PHE A 698 -10.05 31.42 -16.77
N HIS A 699 -10.72 30.31 -16.49
CA HIS A 699 -11.89 29.83 -17.26
C HIS A 699 -13.22 30.20 -16.62
N ALA A 700 -13.28 30.33 -15.29
CA ALA A 700 -14.37 30.99 -14.60
C ALA A 700 -14.38 32.46 -15.03
N SER A 701 -15.28 32.79 -15.95
CA SER A 701 -15.52 34.09 -16.61
C SER A 701 -14.96 35.33 -15.89
N TYR A 702 -14.55 36.36 -16.66
CA TYR A 702 -13.90 37.65 -16.30
C TYR A 702 -14.49 38.51 -15.14
N GLY A 703 -15.40 37.98 -14.31
CA GLY A 703 -15.83 38.57 -13.05
C GLY A 703 -14.70 38.65 -12.02
N LYS A 704 -14.96 39.45 -10.98
CA LYS A 704 -14.07 39.52 -9.82
C LYS A 704 -14.17 38.21 -9.05
N LEU A 705 -13.03 37.59 -8.74
CA LEU A 705 -12.95 36.42 -7.86
C LEU A 705 -13.57 36.75 -6.50
N ASP A 706 -14.40 35.84 -5.99
CA ASP A 706 -14.92 35.95 -4.64
C ASP A 706 -13.78 35.80 -3.61
N VAL A 707 -13.98 36.29 -2.38
CA VAL A 707 -13.01 36.18 -1.29
C VAL A 707 -12.64 34.72 -1.00
N ALA A 708 -13.60 33.80 -1.10
CA ALA A 708 -13.34 32.37 -0.93
C ALA A 708 -12.44 31.82 -2.05
N GLN A 709 -12.73 32.15 -3.30
CA GLN A 709 -11.94 31.77 -4.47
C GLN A 709 -10.51 32.37 -4.41
N LEU A 710 -10.38 33.63 -3.98
CA LEU A 710 -9.09 34.27 -3.77
C LEU A 710 -8.28 33.54 -2.68
N TYR A 711 -8.93 33.12 -1.59
CA TYR A 711 -8.28 32.30 -0.56
C TYR A 711 -7.80 30.96 -1.11
N MET A 712 -8.59 30.31 -1.98
CA MET A 712 -8.19 29.07 -2.67
C MET A 712 -6.96 29.23 -3.57
N VAL A 713 -6.64 30.45 -4.04
CA VAL A 713 -5.39 30.74 -4.77
C VAL A 713 -4.24 31.04 -3.80
N ILE A 714 -4.47 31.86 -2.79
CA ILE A 714 -3.40 32.33 -1.88
C ILE A 714 -2.89 31.20 -0.97
N CYS A 715 -3.81 30.41 -0.42
CA CYS A 715 -3.49 29.31 0.49
C CYS A 715 -2.45 28.30 -0.09
N PRO A 716 -2.66 27.71 -1.29
CA PRO A 716 -1.68 26.83 -1.91
C PRO A 716 -0.35 27.49 -2.26
N ALA A 717 -0.35 28.78 -2.64
CA ALA A 717 0.89 29.51 -2.87
C ALA A 717 1.72 29.66 -1.58
N VAL A 718 1.08 30.01 -0.46
CA VAL A 718 1.74 30.12 0.86
C VAL A 718 2.25 28.76 1.31
N PHE A 719 1.42 27.71 1.22
CA PHE A 719 1.79 26.35 1.62
C PHE A 719 2.97 25.83 0.81
N MET A 720 2.92 25.96 -0.52
CA MET A 720 3.99 25.58 -1.43
C MET A 720 5.31 26.29 -1.09
N THR A 721 5.24 27.60 -0.84
CA THR A 721 6.42 28.42 -0.51
C THR A 721 7.07 27.94 0.79
N LEU A 722 6.27 27.75 1.85
CA LEU A 722 6.77 27.27 3.14
C LEU A 722 7.34 25.85 3.05
N CYS A 723 6.68 24.94 2.32
CA CYS A 723 7.19 23.59 2.10
C CYS A 723 8.49 23.58 1.29
N THR A 724 8.60 24.41 0.26
CA THR A 724 9.82 24.54 -0.54
C THR A 724 10.97 25.08 0.30
N MET A 725 10.72 26.09 1.13
CA MET A 725 11.70 26.63 2.06
C MET A 725 12.20 25.54 3.03
N MET A 726 11.28 24.79 3.65
CA MET A 726 11.65 23.69 4.56
C MET A 726 12.36 22.54 3.86
N PHE A 727 11.97 22.22 2.62
CA PHE A 727 12.67 21.24 1.79
C PHE A 727 14.12 21.66 1.55
N VAL A 728 14.36 22.90 1.10
CA VAL A 728 15.72 23.42 0.86
C VAL A 728 16.55 23.40 2.16
N LEU A 729 15.96 23.81 3.29
CA LEU A 729 16.65 23.75 4.59
C LEU A 729 16.97 22.31 5.03
N CYS A 730 16.18 21.31 4.63
CA CYS A 730 16.47 19.91 4.91
C CYS A 730 17.61 19.33 4.05
N LEU A 731 17.96 19.94 2.91
CA LEU A 731 19.04 19.45 2.03
C LEU A 731 20.43 19.67 2.65
N ASN A 732 20.59 20.66 3.52
CA ASN A 732 21.87 20.94 4.19
C ASN A 732 21.83 20.45 5.66
N LYS A 733 22.82 19.65 6.05
CA LYS A 733 22.93 19.05 7.40
C LYS A 733 22.90 20.10 8.52
N LYS A 734 23.53 21.25 8.34
CA LYS A 734 23.57 22.33 9.36
C LYS A 734 22.22 23.01 9.54
N THR A 735 21.51 23.28 8.43
CA THR A 735 20.20 23.92 8.48
C THR A 735 19.10 22.94 8.88
N TYR A 736 19.32 21.65 8.65
CA TYR A 736 18.40 20.60 9.07
C TYR A 736 18.15 20.63 10.59
N GLU A 737 19.16 20.92 11.41
CA GLU A 737 18.99 21.06 12.87
C GLU A 737 17.89 22.06 13.26
N ILE A 738 17.68 23.10 12.44
CA ILE A 738 16.61 24.08 12.64
C ILE A 738 15.25 23.45 12.33
N VAL A 739 15.14 22.78 11.19
CA VAL A 739 13.90 22.10 10.76
C VAL A 739 13.55 20.92 11.67
N ASP A 740 14.56 20.31 12.29
CA ASP A 740 14.43 19.17 13.19
C ASP A 740 13.74 19.55 14.51
N ARG A 741 13.93 20.80 14.98
CA ARG A 741 13.33 21.31 16.21
C ARG A 741 11.82 21.44 16.07
N PHE A 742 11.09 21.02 17.11
CA PHE A 742 9.64 21.14 17.17
C PHE A 742 9.17 22.60 17.05
N SER A 743 9.90 23.55 17.65
CA SER A 743 9.57 24.98 17.64
C SER A 743 9.49 25.58 16.24
N VAL A 744 10.25 25.06 15.27
CA VAL A 744 10.22 25.56 13.89
C VAL A 744 9.44 24.59 13.02
N GLY A 745 9.96 23.38 12.84
CA GLY A 745 9.36 22.42 11.91
C GLY A 745 7.98 21.90 12.38
N GLY A 746 7.81 21.69 13.68
CA GLY A 746 6.53 21.24 14.27
C GLY A 746 5.44 22.31 14.21
N ILE A 747 5.78 23.56 14.57
CA ILE A 747 4.84 24.70 14.49
C ILE A 747 4.46 24.97 13.04
N VAL A 748 5.41 24.98 12.10
CA VAL A 748 5.10 25.17 10.68
C VAL A 748 4.25 24.03 10.14
N ALA A 749 4.53 22.76 10.49
CA ALA A 749 3.68 21.64 10.09
C ALA A 749 2.25 21.74 10.66
N ALA A 750 2.08 22.18 11.92
CA ALA A 750 0.77 22.41 12.52
C ALA A 750 0.01 23.54 11.83
N PHE A 751 0.68 24.68 11.61
CA PHE A 751 0.12 25.84 10.91
C PHE A 751 -0.35 25.49 9.50
N LEU A 752 0.49 24.78 8.74
CA LEU A 752 0.16 24.28 7.40
C LEU A 752 -1.06 23.35 7.42
N LEU A 753 -1.15 22.44 8.40
CA LEU A 753 -2.32 21.59 8.55
C LEU A 753 -3.60 22.41 8.81
N PHE A 754 -3.57 23.38 9.72
CA PHE A 754 -4.75 24.20 10.03
C PHE A 754 -5.21 25.07 8.86
N ILE A 755 -4.28 25.75 8.18
CA ILE A 755 -4.60 26.57 7.01
C ILE A 755 -5.22 25.72 5.90
N TRP A 756 -4.69 24.52 5.69
CA TRP A 756 -5.21 23.63 4.66
C TRP A 756 -6.55 23.00 5.02
N MET A 757 -6.81 22.74 6.30
CA MET A 757 -8.15 22.33 6.76
C MET A 757 -9.19 23.42 6.44
N GLY A 758 -8.84 24.71 6.57
CA GLY A 758 -9.70 25.79 6.12
C GLY A 758 -9.92 25.79 4.60
N ASN A 759 -8.86 25.54 3.83
CA ASN A 759 -8.95 25.43 2.36
C ASN A 759 -9.79 24.23 1.91
N LEU A 760 -9.75 23.11 2.65
CA LEU A 760 -10.57 21.94 2.38
C LEU A 760 -12.05 22.30 2.43
N VAL A 761 -12.50 22.99 3.48
CA VAL A 761 -13.89 23.40 3.63
C VAL A 761 -14.34 24.22 2.43
N LEU A 762 -13.53 25.19 1.99
CA LEU A 762 -13.86 26.01 0.81
C LEU A 762 -13.80 25.21 -0.50
N THR A 763 -12.86 24.28 -0.64
CA THR A 763 -12.74 23.42 -1.82
C THR A 763 -13.91 22.44 -1.95
N LEU A 764 -14.51 22.04 -0.83
CA LEU A 764 -15.65 21.12 -0.83
C LEU A 764 -17.00 21.85 -0.83
N HIS A 765 -17.02 23.17 -0.72
CA HIS A 765 -18.26 23.95 -0.72
C HIS A 765 -18.66 24.33 -2.15
N TYR A 766 -19.79 23.82 -2.63
CA TYR A 766 -20.20 23.95 -4.03
C TYR A 766 -20.36 25.39 -4.52
N GLU A 767 -20.88 26.32 -3.70
CA GLU A 767 -21.12 27.71 -4.15
C GLU A 767 -19.83 28.50 -4.41
N SER A 768 -18.76 28.16 -3.69
CA SER A 768 -17.51 28.93 -3.68
C SER A 768 -16.36 28.19 -4.35
N SER A 769 -16.53 26.91 -4.64
CA SER A 769 -15.49 26.04 -5.16
C SER A 769 -15.62 25.85 -6.67
N TRP A 770 -14.47 25.58 -7.28
CA TRP A 770 -14.39 25.05 -8.64
C TRP A 770 -14.14 23.53 -8.66
N ALA A 771 -13.91 22.91 -7.50
CA ALA A 771 -13.58 21.49 -7.43
C ALA A 771 -14.80 20.59 -7.47
N VAL A 772 -15.95 21.07 -6.99
CA VAL A 772 -17.19 20.31 -6.88
C VAL A 772 -18.38 21.15 -7.33
N ASN A 773 -19.37 20.50 -7.97
CA ASN A 773 -20.62 21.14 -8.36
C ASN A 773 -21.64 21.18 -7.20
N ASP A 774 -22.81 21.73 -7.48
CA ASP A 774 -23.98 21.85 -6.59
C ASP A 774 -24.50 20.53 -6.03
N ILE A 775 -24.24 19.41 -6.73
CA ILE A 775 -24.62 18.06 -6.31
C ILE A 775 -23.48 17.37 -5.52
N GLY A 776 -22.30 18.01 -5.43
CA GLY A 776 -21.10 17.46 -4.80
C GLY A 776 -20.28 16.54 -5.71
N GLU A 777 -20.58 16.48 -7.00
CA GLU A 777 -19.80 15.76 -7.99
C GLU A 777 -18.47 16.49 -8.24
N ILE A 778 -17.42 15.73 -8.51
CA ILE A 778 -16.08 16.27 -8.73
C ILE A 778 -16.00 16.86 -10.14
N GLU A 779 -15.99 18.19 -10.27
CA GLU A 779 -15.74 18.88 -11.54
C GLU A 779 -14.24 18.95 -11.86
N MET A 780 -13.41 19.25 -10.86
CA MET A 780 -11.96 19.37 -11.02
C MET A 780 -11.22 18.42 -10.11
N ALA A 781 -11.05 17.20 -10.62
CA ALA A 781 -10.31 16.11 -10.00
C ALA A 781 -8.96 16.56 -9.40
N SER A 782 -8.17 17.34 -10.15
CA SER A 782 -6.86 17.82 -9.68
C SER A 782 -6.98 18.64 -8.39
N MET A 783 -7.89 19.61 -8.33
CA MET A 783 -8.10 20.42 -7.13
C MET A 783 -8.58 19.54 -5.97
N TYR A 784 -9.54 18.68 -6.25
CA TYR A 784 -10.13 17.79 -5.26
C TYR A 784 -9.10 16.83 -4.65
N TYR A 785 -8.41 16.00 -5.45
CA TYR A 785 -7.47 15.00 -4.93
C TYR A 785 -6.21 15.61 -4.31
N PHE A 786 -5.66 16.69 -4.89
CA PHE A 786 -4.45 17.30 -4.34
C PHE A 786 -4.71 18.06 -3.04
N THR A 787 -5.95 18.49 -2.79
CA THR A 787 -6.33 18.97 -1.46
C THR A 787 -6.19 17.85 -0.43
N TRP A 788 -6.75 16.67 -0.70
CA TRP A 788 -6.64 15.51 0.17
C TRP A 788 -5.18 15.06 0.38
N LEU A 789 -4.41 14.92 -0.69
CA LEU A 789 -2.99 14.53 -0.60
C LEU A 789 -2.17 15.52 0.23
N THR A 790 -2.43 16.82 0.10
CA THR A 790 -1.75 17.85 0.88
C THR A 790 -2.09 17.75 2.37
N ILE A 791 -3.35 17.47 2.72
CA ILE A 791 -3.79 17.24 4.12
C ILE A 791 -3.12 16.01 4.72
N PHE A 792 -3.11 14.89 3.98
CA PHE A 792 -2.44 13.68 4.44
C PHE A 792 -0.95 13.94 4.68
N ASN A 793 -0.29 14.64 3.76
CA ASN A 793 1.12 15.00 3.91
C ASN A 793 1.36 15.93 5.11
N ALA A 794 0.54 16.96 5.31
CA ALA A 794 0.61 17.85 6.46
C ALA A 794 0.43 17.09 7.79
N GLY A 795 -0.53 16.15 7.84
CA GLY A 795 -0.72 15.27 9.00
C GLY A 795 0.47 14.35 9.25
N LEU A 796 1.08 13.78 8.20
CA LEU A 796 2.28 12.96 8.31
C LEU A 796 3.50 13.78 8.78
N LEU A 797 3.63 15.03 8.31
CA LEU A 797 4.63 15.97 8.80
C LEU A 797 4.43 16.25 10.28
N LEU A 798 3.23 16.67 10.70
CA LEU A 798 2.93 16.93 12.10
C LEU A 798 3.17 15.70 12.99
N SER A 799 2.71 14.52 12.57
CA SER A 799 2.92 13.27 13.32
C SER A 799 4.40 12.97 13.56
N SER A 800 5.29 13.34 12.62
CA SER A 800 6.74 13.12 12.77
C SER A 800 7.37 13.99 13.85
N TYR A 801 6.78 15.15 14.14
CA TYR A 801 7.20 16.07 15.20
C TYR A 801 6.56 15.69 16.53
N VAL A 802 5.28 15.31 16.52
CA VAL A 802 4.58 14.81 17.72
C VAL A 802 5.25 13.57 18.29
N LYS A 803 5.75 12.66 17.44
CA LYS A 803 6.53 11.49 17.89
C LYS A 803 7.77 11.84 18.71
N ARG A 804 8.32 13.04 18.58
CA ARG A 804 9.44 13.50 19.41
C ARG A 804 9.01 14.05 20.75
N LEU A 805 7.83 14.69 20.80
CA LEU A 805 7.27 15.18 22.07
C LEU A 805 6.90 14.01 22.99
N PHE A 806 6.52 12.87 22.41
CA PHE A 806 6.17 11.66 23.15
C PHE A 806 7.21 10.55 22.88
N PRO A 807 8.35 10.52 23.59
CA PRO A 807 9.42 9.54 23.40
C PRO A 807 9.03 8.12 23.86
N SER A 808 7.75 7.73 23.76
CA SER A 808 7.29 6.39 24.11
C SER A 808 8.06 5.36 23.28
N LYS A 809 8.71 4.40 23.95
CA LYS A 809 9.44 3.29 23.31
C LYS A 809 8.53 2.38 22.46
N SER A 810 7.23 2.50 22.60
CA SER A 810 6.21 1.79 21.83
C SER A 810 5.97 2.42 20.47
N LYS A 811 5.72 1.60 19.46
CA LYS A 811 5.48 2.02 18.08
C LYS A 811 4.20 2.89 18.02
N PRO A 812 4.29 4.20 17.78
CA PRO A 812 3.12 5.09 17.70
C PRO A 812 2.26 4.82 16.45
N LEU A 813 2.61 3.81 15.63
CA LEU A 813 1.94 3.52 14.37
C LEU A 813 0.48 3.14 14.57
N MET A 814 0.16 2.30 15.57
CA MET A 814 -1.23 1.86 15.79
C MET A 814 -2.16 2.99 16.21
N VAL A 815 -1.72 3.87 17.11
CA VAL A 815 -2.48 5.08 17.49
C VAL A 815 -2.73 5.95 16.27
N VAL A 816 -1.71 6.14 15.42
CA VAL A 816 -1.84 6.92 14.18
C VAL A 816 -2.81 6.26 13.20
N LEU A 817 -2.78 4.94 13.05
CA LEU A 817 -3.70 4.21 12.18
C LEU A 817 -5.15 4.30 12.69
N TRP A 818 -5.37 4.16 14.00
CA TRP A 818 -6.70 4.33 14.59
C TRP A 818 -7.21 5.77 14.45
N ALA A 819 -6.36 6.77 14.68
CA ALA A 819 -6.70 8.17 14.44
C ALA A 819 -7.03 8.43 12.96
N ALA A 820 -6.35 7.75 12.03
CA ALA A 820 -6.69 7.80 10.61
C ALA A 820 -8.08 7.22 10.34
N VAL A 821 -8.43 6.06 10.91
CA VAL A 821 -9.78 5.48 10.82
C VAL A 821 -10.82 6.48 11.31
N VAL A 822 -10.65 7.05 12.52
CA VAL A 822 -11.59 8.05 13.08
C VAL A 822 -11.78 9.24 12.14
N LYS A 823 -10.67 9.77 11.61
CA LYS A 823 -10.72 10.92 10.69
C LYS A 823 -11.51 10.60 9.42
N VAL A 824 -11.30 9.43 8.83
CA VAL A 824 -12.00 9.04 7.60
C VAL A 824 -13.49 8.81 7.87
N CYS A 825 -13.82 8.17 8.99
CA CYS A 825 -15.20 8.03 9.42
C CYS A 825 -15.89 9.38 9.66
N PHE A 826 -15.17 10.38 10.19
CA PHE A 826 -15.71 11.74 10.33
C PHE A 826 -16.02 12.40 8.98
N VAL A 827 -15.15 12.23 7.97
CA VAL A 827 -15.40 12.72 6.61
C VAL A 827 -16.63 12.04 6.00
N MET A 828 -16.73 10.72 6.12
CA MET A 828 -17.90 9.97 5.64
C MET A 828 -19.19 10.42 6.34
N PHE A 829 -19.15 10.57 7.66
CA PHE A 829 -20.28 11.04 8.45
C PHE A 829 -20.73 12.43 8.01
N GLY A 830 -19.77 13.37 7.90
CA GLY A 830 -20.06 14.73 7.42
C GLY A 830 -20.67 14.74 6.03
N SER A 831 -20.13 13.95 5.10
CA SER A 831 -20.65 13.85 3.73
C SER A 831 -22.07 13.27 3.70
N CYS A 832 -22.34 12.21 4.46
CA CYS A 832 -23.69 11.64 4.55
C CYS A 832 -24.69 12.63 5.19
N CYS A 833 -24.29 13.37 6.23
CA CYS A 833 -25.13 14.38 6.84
C CYS A 833 -25.43 15.53 5.88
N ASP A 834 -24.45 15.99 5.12
CA ASP A 834 -24.62 17.04 4.12
C ASP A 834 -25.61 16.64 3.02
N ILE A 835 -25.48 15.41 2.50
CA ILE A 835 -26.46 14.82 1.56
C ILE A 835 -27.86 14.77 2.19
N LEU A 836 -27.98 14.27 3.43
CA LEU A 836 -29.27 14.14 4.10
C LEU A 836 -29.93 15.50 4.40
N LEU A 837 -29.13 16.56 4.59
CA LEU A 837 -29.64 17.91 4.80
C LEU A 837 -30.06 18.55 3.47
N THR A 838 -29.27 18.36 2.42
CA THR A 838 -29.50 18.95 1.09
C THR A 838 -30.66 18.28 0.36
N VAL A 839 -30.75 16.95 0.44
CA VAL A 839 -31.74 16.12 -0.28
C VAL A 839 -32.97 15.82 0.60
N LYS A 840 -33.08 16.44 1.78
CA LYS A 840 -34.14 16.13 2.76
C LYS A 840 -35.55 16.18 2.15
N ASP A 841 -35.82 17.20 1.37
CA ASP A 841 -37.15 17.41 0.76
C ASP A 841 -37.40 16.42 -0.37
N SER A 842 -36.36 16.08 -1.15
CA SER A 842 -36.44 15.06 -2.19
C SER A 842 -36.58 13.65 -1.62
N CYS A 843 -35.91 13.34 -0.49
CA CYS A 843 -36.07 12.07 0.21
C CYS A 843 -37.48 11.88 0.78
N GLN A 844 -38.20 12.96 1.10
CA GLN A 844 -39.60 12.90 1.52
C GLN A 844 -40.55 12.79 0.32
N ALA A 845 -40.27 13.49 -0.78
CA ALA A 845 -41.07 13.40 -2.01
C ALA A 845 -40.89 12.05 -2.74
N ALA A 846 -39.75 11.40 -2.54
CA ALA A 846 -39.38 10.08 -3.06
C ALA A 846 -40.27 8.92 -2.60
N GLU A 847 -41.14 9.12 -1.60
CA GLU A 847 -42.09 8.09 -1.16
C GLU A 847 -43.02 7.59 -2.29
N HIS A 848 -43.07 8.30 -3.43
CA HIS A 848 -43.88 7.94 -4.59
C HIS A 848 -43.06 7.45 -5.81
N GLY A 849 -41.73 7.31 -5.72
CA GLY A 849 -40.86 6.80 -6.80
C GLY A 849 -39.75 5.88 -6.30
N ASP A 850 -39.73 4.63 -6.79
CA ASP A 850 -38.93 3.51 -6.26
C ASP A 850 -37.41 3.77 -6.21
N ASP A 851 -36.85 4.53 -7.16
CA ASP A 851 -35.38 4.67 -7.26
C ASP A 851 -34.80 5.59 -6.17
N THR A 852 -35.50 6.68 -5.83
CA THR A 852 -35.02 7.68 -4.86
C THR A 852 -35.06 7.19 -3.42
N ALA A 853 -35.94 6.24 -3.08
CA ALA A 853 -36.01 5.67 -1.74
C ALA A 853 -34.71 4.92 -1.37
N THR A 854 -34.15 4.18 -2.32
CA THR A 854 -32.93 3.37 -2.09
C THR A 854 -31.69 4.23 -1.83
N PHE A 855 -31.59 5.41 -2.46
CA PHE A 855 -30.49 6.35 -2.27
C PHE A 855 -30.46 6.91 -0.83
N CYS A 856 -31.62 7.33 -0.32
CA CYS A 856 -31.74 7.89 1.03
C CYS A 856 -31.47 6.83 2.11
N GLU A 857 -32.00 5.61 1.95
CA GLU A 857 -31.72 4.48 2.85
C GLU A 857 -30.22 4.14 2.92
N ARG A 858 -29.55 4.08 1.76
CA ARG A 858 -28.10 3.84 1.68
C ARG A 858 -27.31 4.97 2.33
N THR A 859 -27.76 6.22 2.21
CA THR A 859 -27.14 7.37 2.88
C THR A 859 -27.27 7.29 4.40
N ILE A 860 -28.46 6.93 4.90
CA ILE A 860 -28.69 6.70 6.34
C ILE A 860 -27.79 5.57 6.85
N ALA A 861 -27.69 4.46 6.11
CA ALA A 861 -26.78 3.36 6.45
C ALA A 861 -25.32 3.85 6.54
N GLY A 862 -24.88 4.68 5.59
CA GLY A 862 -23.56 5.32 5.63
C GLY A 862 -23.33 6.18 6.86
N THR A 863 -24.31 6.99 7.27
CA THR A 863 -24.27 7.77 8.52
C THR A 863 -24.12 6.88 9.76
N ILE A 864 -24.87 5.78 9.83
CA ILE A 864 -24.83 4.84 10.97
C ILE A 864 -23.46 4.15 11.03
N ILE A 865 -22.98 3.60 9.91
CA ILE A 865 -21.72 2.87 9.85
C ILE A 865 -20.53 3.77 10.19
N SER A 866 -20.50 4.99 9.63
CA SER A 866 -19.44 5.97 9.93
C SER A 866 -19.47 6.40 11.40
N SER A 867 -20.65 6.55 12.00
CA SER A 867 -20.79 6.83 13.44
C SER A 867 -20.24 5.70 14.32
N ILE A 868 -20.55 4.44 13.98
CA ILE A 868 -19.99 3.26 14.67
C ILE A 868 -18.46 3.24 14.54
N GLY A 869 -17.94 3.49 13.33
CA GLY A 869 -16.51 3.56 13.07
C GLY A 869 -15.79 4.66 13.83
N MET A 870 -16.39 5.85 13.96
CA MET A 870 -15.87 6.93 14.79
C MET A 870 -15.81 6.52 16.27
N ALA A 871 -16.89 5.93 16.80
CA ALA A 871 -16.97 5.52 18.20
C ALA A 871 -15.94 4.43 18.54
N LEU A 872 -15.91 3.33 17.77
CA LEU A 872 -14.99 2.21 17.98
C LEU A 872 -13.53 2.61 17.70
N GLY A 873 -13.28 3.37 16.64
CA GLY A 873 -11.94 3.87 16.32
C GLY A 873 -11.40 4.81 17.39
N SER A 874 -12.25 5.68 17.95
CA SER A 874 -11.86 6.60 19.04
C SER A 874 -11.58 5.83 20.32
N LEU A 875 -12.41 4.86 20.66
CA LEU A 875 -12.18 3.98 21.80
C LEU A 875 -10.83 3.23 21.66
N ALA A 876 -10.55 2.68 20.48
CA ALA A 876 -9.29 1.98 20.21
C ALA A 876 -8.07 2.91 20.28
N ALA A 877 -8.18 4.11 19.69
CA ALA A 877 -7.14 5.14 19.76
C ALA A 877 -6.86 5.56 21.20
N LEU A 878 -7.89 5.77 22.02
CA LEU A 878 -7.77 6.11 23.44
C LEU A 878 -7.13 4.97 24.23
N VAL A 879 -7.57 3.72 24.01
CA VAL A 879 -6.98 2.54 24.66
C VAL A 879 -5.48 2.46 24.33
N ARG A 880 -5.08 2.63 23.07
CA ARG A 880 -3.67 2.64 22.67
C ARG A 880 -2.90 3.87 23.16
N PHE A 881 -3.57 5.00 23.37
CA PHE A 881 -2.97 6.19 23.96
C PHE A 881 -2.61 5.95 25.44
N PHE A 882 -3.54 5.39 26.22
CA PHE A 882 -3.31 5.07 27.65
C PHE A 882 -2.48 3.79 27.86
N HIS A 883 -2.61 2.82 26.96
CA HIS A 883 -1.89 1.54 26.98
C HIS A 883 -1.19 1.30 25.64
N PRO A 884 0.00 1.87 25.42
CA PRO A 884 0.68 1.78 24.12
C PRO A 884 1.03 0.37 23.65
N ASN A 885 1.17 -0.58 24.60
CA ASN A 885 1.42 -1.99 24.35
C ASN A 885 0.38 -2.85 25.10
N PRO A 886 -0.87 -2.93 24.62
CA PRO A 886 -1.84 -3.84 25.21
C PRO A 886 -1.33 -5.27 25.02
N ARG A 887 -1.48 -6.12 26.05
CA ARG A 887 -1.09 -7.54 26.03
C ARG A 887 -2.29 -8.42 26.36
N GLY A 888 -2.24 -9.68 25.93
CA GLY A 888 -3.23 -10.69 26.28
C GLY A 888 -4.63 -10.39 25.72
N THR A 889 -5.64 -10.40 26.59
CA THR A 889 -7.06 -10.27 26.21
C THR A 889 -7.39 -8.95 25.52
N LEU A 890 -6.79 -7.83 25.96
CA LEU A 890 -7.04 -6.51 25.37
C LEU A 890 -6.57 -6.42 23.92
N GLN A 891 -5.42 -7.04 23.62
CA GLN A 891 -4.88 -7.10 22.26
C GLN A 891 -5.73 -8.01 21.35
N LYS A 892 -6.22 -9.13 21.89
CA LYS A 892 -7.16 -10.03 21.18
C LYS A 892 -8.50 -9.33 20.90
N ALA A 893 -9.04 -8.60 21.87
CA ALA A 893 -10.26 -7.79 21.70
C ALA A 893 -10.08 -6.68 20.64
N GLU A 894 -8.94 -5.98 20.65
CA GLU A 894 -8.61 -4.97 19.64
C GLU A 894 -8.54 -5.58 18.23
N ALA A 895 -7.94 -6.76 18.08
CA ALA A 895 -7.86 -7.47 16.79
C ALA A 895 -9.24 -7.90 16.28
N ILE A 896 -10.11 -8.41 17.16
CA ILE A 896 -11.49 -8.79 16.81
C ILE A 896 -12.29 -7.54 16.38
N MET A 897 -12.20 -6.45 17.14
CA MET A 897 -12.86 -5.18 16.83
C MET A 897 -12.40 -4.61 15.47
N ALA A 898 -11.10 -4.63 15.19
CA ALA A 898 -10.57 -4.19 13.91
C ALA A 898 -11.05 -5.07 12.74
N THR A 899 -11.10 -6.39 12.95
CA THR A 899 -11.61 -7.35 11.95
C THR A 899 -13.10 -7.13 11.67
N PHE A 900 -13.90 -6.94 12.72
CA PHE A 900 -15.32 -6.61 12.61
C PHE A 900 -15.53 -5.31 11.83
N MET A 901 -14.76 -4.25 12.14
CA MET A 901 -14.83 -3.00 11.38
C MET A 901 -14.42 -3.16 9.92
N ALA A 902 -13.37 -3.94 9.63
CA ALA A 902 -12.97 -4.19 8.24
C ALA A 902 -14.09 -4.87 7.44
N VAL A 903 -14.79 -5.83 8.04
CA VAL A 903 -15.98 -6.48 7.42
C VAL A 903 -17.12 -5.48 7.26
N LEU A 904 -17.43 -4.70 8.29
CA LEU A 904 -18.49 -3.68 8.26
C LEU A 904 -18.22 -2.64 7.15
N PHE A 905 -16.99 -2.16 7.03
CA PHE A 905 -16.60 -1.23 5.96
C PHE A 905 -16.54 -1.87 4.58
N ALA A 906 -16.31 -3.18 4.46
CA ALA A 906 -16.43 -3.86 3.16
C ALA A 906 -17.90 -3.85 2.68
N PHE A 907 -18.85 -4.10 3.58
CA PHE A 907 -20.28 -3.98 3.26
C PHE A 907 -20.69 -2.53 2.99
N SER A 908 -20.24 -1.60 3.83
CA SER A 908 -20.47 -0.17 3.65
C SER A 908 -19.97 0.30 2.30
N LEU A 909 -18.79 -0.17 1.88
CA LEU A 909 -18.20 0.16 0.59
C LEU A 909 -19.14 -0.28 -0.53
N ALA A 910 -19.57 -1.55 -0.55
CA ALA A 910 -20.49 -2.05 -1.56
C ALA A 910 -21.82 -1.27 -1.61
N LEU A 911 -22.41 -0.95 -0.44
CA LEU A 911 -23.69 -0.22 -0.36
C LEU A 911 -23.58 1.24 -0.79
N ILE A 912 -22.56 1.94 -0.31
CA ILE A 912 -22.40 3.38 -0.53
C ILE A 912 -21.93 3.67 -1.95
N THR A 913 -21.02 2.86 -2.47
CA THR A 913 -20.36 3.12 -3.76
C THR A 913 -20.96 2.31 -4.92
N GLY A 914 -21.92 1.42 -4.63
CA GLY A 914 -22.68 0.69 -5.63
C GLY A 914 -23.52 1.61 -6.53
N ILE A 915 -24.10 1.02 -7.58
CA ILE A 915 -25.03 1.69 -8.48
C ILE A 915 -26.24 2.19 -7.68
N GLY A 916 -26.57 3.48 -7.83
CA GLY A 916 -27.61 4.15 -7.04
C GLY A 916 -27.18 4.49 -5.60
N GLY A 917 -25.94 4.19 -5.21
CA GLY A 917 -25.39 4.57 -3.91
C GLY A 917 -24.97 6.05 -3.84
N PRO A 918 -25.03 6.68 -2.65
CA PRO A 918 -24.70 8.09 -2.47
C PRO A 918 -23.22 8.44 -2.67
N GLY A 919 -22.34 7.45 -2.56
CA GLY A 919 -20.92 7.64 -2.88
C GLY A 919 -20.69 7.90 -4.37
N LYS A 920 -21.65 7.62 -5.25
CA LYS A 920 -21.47 7.90 -6.69
C LYS A 920 -21.45 9.40 -6.98
N SER A 921 -22.38 10.16 -6.39
CA SER A 921 -22.48 11.61 -6.59
C SER A 921 -21.47 12.36 -5.73
N VAL A 922 -21.24 11.90 -4.50
CA VAL A 922 -20.36 12.60 -3.55
C VAL A 922 -19.01 11.90 -3.44
N GLY A 923 -18.00 12.50 -4.07
CA GLY A 923 -16.63 11.98 -4.11
C GLY A 923 -16.05 11.69 -2.72
N ASP A 924 -16.31 12.55 -1.74
CA ASP A 924 -15.79 12.38 -0.37
C ASP A 924 -16.32 11.10 0.27
N LEU A 925 -17.57 10.79 -0.01
CA LEU A 925 -18.22 9.59 0.47
C LEU A 925 -17.71 8.35 -0.29
N TYR A 926 -17.43 8.47 -1.59
CA TYR A 926 -16.77 7.45 -2.39
C TYR A 926 -15.40 7.06 -1.81
N TYR A 927 -14.48 8.02 -1.77
CA TYR A 927 -13.09 7.79 -1.37
C TYR A 927 -12.97 7.56 0.13
N GLY A 928 -13.83 8.20 0.93
CA GLY A 928 -13.94 7.98 2.36
C GLY A 928 -14.27 6.51 2.68
N SER A 929 -15.25 5.94 1.98
CA SER A 929 -15.63 4.52 2.17
C SER A 929 -14.48 3.57 1.84
N TRP A 930 -13.80 3.80 0.71
CA TRP A 930 -12.62 3.01 0.32
C TRP A 930 -11.49 3.13 1.34
N LEU A 931 -11.18 4.34 1.78
CA LEU A 931 -10.10 4.60 2.71
C LEU A 931 -10.39 4.06 4.12
N ALA A 932 -11.64 4.12 4.58
CA ALA A 932 -12.07 3.53 5.86
C ALA A 932 -11.89 2.02 5.85
N PHE A 933 -12.32 1.39 4.75
CA PHE A 933 -12.14 -0.04 4.53
C PHE A 933 -10.65 -0.43 4.53
N LEU A 934 -9.82 0.24 3.74
CA LEU A 934 -8.38 -0.07 3.67
C LEU A 934 -7.65 0.20 4.99
N ALA A 935 -7.98 1.30 5.68
CA ALA A 935 -7.36 1.63 6.96
C ALA A 935 -7.69 0.59 8.04
N THR A 936 -8.96 0.18 8.14
CA THR A 936 -9.38 -0.84 9.11
C THR A 936 -8.82 -2.22 8.78
N LEU A 937 -8.70 -2.58 7.50
CA LEU A 937 -8.03 -3.81 7.07
C LEU A 937 -6.55 -3.83 7.47
N VAL A 938 -5.81 -2.73 7.24
CA VAL A 938 -4.40 -2.61 7.64
C VAL A 938 -4.24 -2.71 9.15
N VAL A 939 -5.13 -2.09 9.92
CA VAL A 939 -5.16 -2.22 11.38
C VAL A 939 -5.40 -3.68 11.79
N ALA A 940 -6.41 -4.34 11.23
CA ALA A 940 -6.74 -5.73 11.52
C ALA A 940 -5.56 -6.67 11.22
N MET A 941 -4.94 -6.55 10.05
CA MET A 941 -3.78 -7.37 9.66
C MET A 941 -2.58 -7.18 10.60
N ASN A 942 -2.28 -5.93 10.98
CA ASN A 942 -1.19 -5.66 11.90
C ASN A 942 -1.47 -6.24 13.30
N LEU A 943 -2.70 -6.11 13.80
CA LEU A 943 -3.09 -6.64 15.11
C LEU A 943 -3.08 -8.17 15.14
N ILE A 944 -3.60 -8.85 14.12
CA ILE A 944 -3.56 -10.31 14.00
C ILE A 944 -2.12 -10.81 14.01
N ASN A 945 -1.22 -10.14 13.28
CA ASN A 945 0.21 -10.46 13.29
C ASN A 945 0.84 -10.23 14.67
N GLU A 946 0.48 -9.16 15.38
CA GLU A 946 0.95 -8.93 16.74
C GLU A 946 0.46 -10.03 17.71
N VAL A 947 -0.80 -10.47 17.59
CA VAL A 947 -1.39 -11.54 18.44
C VAL A 947 -0.70 -12.87 18.18
N ARG A 948 -0.48 -13.23 16.91
CA ARG A 948 0.23 -14.45 16.55
C ARG A 948 1.66 -14.47 17.11
N ASN A 949 2.37 -13.35 16.97
CA ASN A 949 3.73 -13.22 17.50
C ASN A 949 3.78 -13.24 19.02
N SER A 950 2.72 -12.83 19.73
CA SER A 950 2.67 -12.96 21.19
C SER A 950 2.39 -14.39 21.62
N ASP A 951 1.48 -15.10 20.96
CA ASP A 951 1.17 -16.50 21.29
C ASP A 951 2.41 -17.40 21.04
N ASP A 952 3.17 -17.16 19.96
CA ASP A 952 4.43 -17.89 19.68
C ASP A 952 5.48 -17.67 20.80
N ARG A 953 5.59 -16.44 21.33
CA ARG A 953 6.52 -16.14 22.43
C ARG A 953 6.09 -16.75 23.74
N GLU A 954 4.79 -16.79 24.02
CA GLU A 954 4.26 -17.45 25.22
C GLU A 954 4.54 -18.96 25.17
N LEU A 955 4.39 -19.59 23.99
CA LEU A 955 4.76 -20.99 23.78
C LEU A 955 6.26 -21.24 23.94
N ASP A 956 7.13 -20.35 23.43
CA ASP A 956 8.58 -20.46 23.62
C ASP A 956 8.97 -20.33 25.10
N ILE A 957 8.34 -19.41 25.83
CA ILE A 957 8.59 -19.24 27.27
C ILE A 957 8.12 -20.48 28.03
N LEU A 958 6.91 -20.99 27.77
CA LEU A 958 6.39 -22.21 28.38
C LEU A 958 7.24 -23.43 28.05
N GLY A 959 7.73 -23.53 26.81
CA GLY A 959 8.67 -24.57 26.38
C GLY A 959 10.00 -24.48 27.13
N SER A 960 10.56 -23.27 27.27
CA SER A 960 11.81 -23.06 28.02
C SER A 960 11.68 -23.36 29.52
N VAL A 961 10.53 -23.05 30.11
CA VAL A 961 10.22 -23.36 31.51
C VAL A 961 10.00 -24.86 31.69
N GLY A 962 9.36 -25.53 30.72
CA GLY A 962 9.23 -26.99 30.68
C GLY A 962 10.59 -27.68 30.65
N THR A 963 11.49 -27.25 29.76
CA THR A 963 12.86 -27.80 29.69
C THR A 963 13.65 -27.54 30.97
N PHE A 964 13.50 -26.36 31.58
CA PHE A 964 14.16 -26.05 32.84
C PHE A 964 13.63 -26.89 34.00
N MET A 965 12.32 -27.18 34.03
CA MET A 965 11.70 -28.07 35.02
C MET A 965 12.17 -29.52 34.85
N ASP A 966 12.32 -30.02 33.62
CA ASP A 966 12.83 -31.37 33.36
C ASP A 966 14.35 -31.50 33.64
N GLU A 967 15.14 -30.46 33.38
CA GLU A 967 16.54 -30.38 33.83
C GLU A 967 16.63 -30.32 35.37
N SER A 968 15.71 -29.63 36.04
CA SER A 968 15.69 -29.60 37.51
C SER A 968 15.34 -30.96 38.14
N LYS A 969 14.46 -31.76 37.48
CA LYS A 969 14.13 -33.12 37.93
C LYS A 969 15.29 -34.09 37.73
N THR A 970 16.13 -33.87 36.72
CA THR A 970 17.33 -34.69 36.49
C THR A 970 18.51 -34.28 37.38
N MET A 971 18.55 -33.04 37.89
CA MET A 971 19.52 -32.60 38.89
C MET A 971 19.12 -32.89 40.36
N ALA A 972 17.89 -33.33 40.63
CA ALA A 972 17.47 -33.78 41.96
C ALA A 972 18.02 -35.19 42.26
N THR A 973 19.32 -35.30 42.54
CA THR A 973 19.88 -36.47 43.23
C THR A 973 19.33 -36.55 44.67
N PRO A 974 18.97 -37.73 45.19
CA PRO A 974 18.51 -37.87 46.56
C PRO A 974 19.72 -37.68 47.50
N TYR A 975 19.81 -36.54 48.17
CA TYR A 975 20.62 -36.43 49.37
C TYR A 975 19.91 -37.20 50.49
N SER A 976 20.16 -38.51 50.57
CA SER A 976 20.03 -39.26 51.82
C SER A 976 21.22 -38.88 52.70
N VAL A 977 20.99 -38.09 53.74
CA VAL A 977 21.92 -37.89 54.84
C VAL A 977 21.40 -38.69 56.04
N ILE A 978 22.35 -39.43 56.64
CA ILE A 978 22.28 -40.22 57.88
C ILE A 978 21.67 -39.44 59.03
#